data_AF-A0A661C9S2-F1
#
_entry.id   AF-A0A661C9S2-F1
#
_cell.length_a   1.000
_cell.length_b   1.000
_cell.length_c   1.000
_cell.angle_alpha   90.00
_cell.angle_beta   90.00
_cell.angle_gamma   90.00
#
_symmetry.space_group_name_H-M   'P 1'
#
loop_
_entity.id
_entity.type
_entity.pdbx_description
1 polymer ?
#
loop_
_entity_poly.entity_id
_entity_poly.type
_entity_poly.pdbx_seq_one_letter_code
_entity_poly.pdbx_strand_id
1 'polypeptide(L)'
;DQVSIAAINSPASLTLSGDAKRLEEIAAQLEAKGVFNSFLRVELAYHSPIMESLKDELLQSLSALRPKSPAIPLYSSVTGQIVNEASYDTEYWYQNIRQPVRFAKAIENLNKDGHKLFLEVGSHPVLFTDIKQCMLQNKVRGGSVLTSLRRKQPEIATLLEAFGSFYTLGYPIDWKNFYAKGGHYVKLPTYPWQRETHWNETEEALFDHLGDPNDHPLLGHRLTAPNPCWESTLNQNYLPYLKEHCIQETVVLPGAAYVEVGLAIHQAFYENKPCTLEKLTFHQALLIHPSDEPILRLNYDEAKREYSVYSRSRDDNNWTHHAIGTLSLVPLGDAVRANLGKFRGRCQKMVDAKTLYTQLEKRGLQYGPYFQGIHKLWLGTDEVLAQIEGYEGLATEHESYRIHPTLLDISFQSLIALLDDDDANVYVPVSILKLKFRASPTRQFWSYGCLTNRSAGFIDADIILCDDEGNVLVEVNGLRCQALTAAKVEELEYLEPWFYKVLWEQTQPVDMAKTEKTGSWLLFMDQGGIGEKLAEQLLAHDVGTVIQVRPGSQFQQQDKTHFLIRRDSKPDMALLMETVEVGTCQRVVYLWGLDAVTCDDDPTGLAESFVCLHFIQALLQADKSHPPRFFLVTRGAQPVLDSEPFALAQVPIVGIGRVAATEEPSYRCTLVDIDPDGSVDSIPLLARELLANSPEQELALRGNERYVYRLVRESVETLALEANQQTQLSVSTEHPFELEIGTPGILDELRFRETQRREPGPREVEIKIHASAISTQDVLTVNKRLPNKVLETSGYGDSLGMEAAGRIVRVGEGVKDYRVGDAIVALLRGSLRTYVTLPIDALFSVQKWAHINYE
;
A
#
# COMPACT_ATOMS: atom_id res chain seq x y z
N ASP A 1 75.52 -49.38 2.50
CA ASP A 1 76.17 -49.20 1.19
C ASP A 1 75.29 -49.59 0.01
N GLN A 2 74.55 -50.71 0.06
CA GLN A 2 73.70 -51.14 -1.08
C GLN A 2 72.25 -50.64 -1.03
N VAL A 3 71.72 -50.28 0.15
CA VAL A 3 70.37 -49.73 0.34
C VAL A 3 70.46 -48.51 1.24
N SER A 4 69.67 -47.47 0.94
CA SER A 4 69.56 -46.22 1.68
C SER A 4 68.10 -45.88 1.97
N ILE A 5 67.85 -45.08 3.00
CA ILE A 5 66.54 -44.45 3.20
C ILE A 5 66.44 -43.30 2.20
N ALA A 6 65.52 -43.42 1.26
CA ALA A 6 65.30 -42.42 0.23
C ALA A 6 64.46 -41.25 0.74
N ALA A 7 63.37 -41.56 1.47
CA ALA A 7 62.46 -40.55 1.98
C ALA A 7 61.81 -41.01 3.28
N ILE A 8 61.61 -40.06 4.19
CA ILE A 8 60.76 -40.19 5.37
C ILE A 8 59.53 -39.33 5.11
N ASN A 9 58.49 -39.94 4.54
CA ASN A 9 57.29 -39.23 4.08
C ASN A 9 56.36 -38.92 5.24
N SER A 10 56.20 -39.87 6.16
CA SER A 10 55.36 -39.73 7.34
C SER A 10 55.88 -40.61 8.48
N PRO A 11 55.26 -40.55 9.68
CA PRO A 11 55.60 -41.45 10.79
C PRO A 11 55.37 -42.93 10.50
N ALA A 12 54.51 -43.23 9.51
CA ALA A 12 54.14 -44.59 9.12
C ALA A 12 54.52 -44.92 7.67
N SER A 13 55.26 -44.04 6.98
CA SER A 13 55.58 -44.15 5.56
C SER A 13 57.02 -43.73 5.30
N LEU A 14 57.84 -44.68 4.85
CA LEU A 14 59.23 -44.47 4.45
C LEU A 14 59.50 -45.14 3.11
N THR A 15 60.43 -44.59 2.35
CA THR A 15 60.86 -45.12 1.05
C THR A 15 62.31 -45.54 1.14
N LEU A 16 62.62 -46.76 0.66
CA LEU A 16 63.98 -47.27 0.53
C LEU A 16 64.40 -47.23 -0.94
N SER A 17 65.67 -46.95 -1.20
CA SER A 17 66.25 -47.01 -2.55
C SER A 17 67.65 -47.66 -2.53
N GLY A 18 68.03 -48.27 -3.63
CA GLY A 18 69.33 -48.93 -3.77
C GLY A 18 69.26 -50.14 -4.69
N ASP A 19 70.08 -51.15 -4.40
CA ASP A 19 70.15 -52.40 -5.17
C ASP A 19 68.81 -53.16 -5.17
N ALA A 20 68.35 -53.53 -6.37
CA ALA A 20 67.04 -54.15 -6.57
C ALA A 20 66.90 -55.50 -5.83
N LYS A 21 67.93 -56.36 -5.86
CA LYS A 21 67.89 -57.67 -5.21
C LYS A 21 67.80 -57.54 -3.70
N ARG A 22 68.53 -56.57 -3.13
CA ARG A 22 68.45 -56.28 -1.69
C ARG A 22 67.08 -55.71 -1.28
N LEU A 23 66.46 -54.89 -2.13
CA LEU A 23 65.11 -54.39 -1.88
C LEU A 23 64.05 -55.51 -1.96
N GLU A 24 64.20 -56.46 -2.89
CA GLU A 24 63.34 -57.66 -2.97
C GLU A 24 63.44 -58.53 -1.71
N GLU A 25 64.66 -58.75 -1.20
CA GLU A 25 64.89 -59.46 0.06
C GLU A 25 64.22 -58.77 1.26
N ILE A 26 64.29 -57.43 1.32
CA ILE A 26 63.64 -56.64 2.37
C ILE A 26 62.11 -56.68 2.22
N ALA A 27 61.58 -56.55 1.00
CA ALA A 27 60.16 -56.63 0.71
C ALA A 27 59.58 -57.97 1.17
N ALA A 28 60.22 -59.09 0.85
CA ALA A 28 59.79 -60.43 1.28
C ALA A 28 59.77 -60.57 2.82
N GLN A 29 60.75 -59.98 3.52
CA GLN A 29 60.77 -59.97 4.98
C GLN A 29 59.65 -59.12 5.60
N LEU A 30 59.28 -58.01 4.96
CA LEU A 30 58.18 -57.15 5.39
C LEU A 30 56.82 -57.81 5.12
N GLU A 31 56.65 -58.45 3.97
CA GLU A 31 55.45 -59.24 3.64
C GLU A 31 55.24 -60.39 4.65
N ALA A 32 56.30 -61.11 4.99
CA ALA A 32 56.24 -62.17 6.02
C ALA A 32 55.83 -61.65 7.40
N LYS A 33 56.04 -60.35 7.68
CA LYS A 33 55.63 -59.67 8.92
C LYS A 33 54.27 -58.96 8.80
N GLY A 34 53.58 -59.09 7.66
CA GLY A 34 52.31 -58.43 7.40
C GLY A 34 52.41 -56.90 7.24
N VAL A 35 53.61 -56.38 6.93
CA VAL A 35 53.83 -54.94 6.71
C VAL A 35 53.65 -54.61 5.23
N PHE A 36 52.69 -53.73 4.93
CA PHE A 36 52.44 -53.27 3.57
C PHE A 36 53.69 -52.60 2.97
N ASN A 37 54.05 -53.02 1.75
CA ASN A 37 55.11 -52.42 0.96
C ASN A 37 54.76 -52.51 -0.54
N SER A 38 55.30 -51.61 -1.34
CA SER A 38 55.10 -51.57 -2.79
C SER A 38 56.32 -50.97 -3.47
N PHE A 39 56.72 -51.54 -4.61
CA PHE A 39 57.79 -50.98 -5.43
C PHE A 39 57.31 -49.75 -6.22
N LEU A 40 58.17 -48.74 -6.28
CA LEU A 40 57.97 -47.56 -7.13
C LEU A 40 58.51 -47.84 -8.54
N ARG A 41 57.80 -47.41 -9.57
CA ARG A 41 58.22 -47.54 -10.97
C ARG A 41 59.14 -46.38 -11.34
N VAL A 42 60.42 -46.51 -11.01
CA VAL A 42 61.47 -45.53 -11.33
C VAL A 42 62.65 -46.24 -11.97
N GLU A 43 63.28 -45.60 -12.96
CA GLU A 43 64.43 -46.15 -13.69
C GLU A 43 65.75 -45.99 -12.91
N LEU A 44 65.80 -45.02 -11.98
CA LEU A 44 66.98 -44.69 -11.19
C LEU A 44 66.64 -44.68 -9.69
N ALA A 45 67.54 -45.26 -8.89
CA ALA A 45 67.45 -45.26 -7.44
C ALA A 45 67.99 -43.95 -6.86
N TYR A 46 67.19 -42.87 -6.94
CA TYR A 46 67.49 -41.60 -6.26
C TYR A 46 67.72 -41.80 -4.76
N HIS A 47 68.49 -40.92 -4.16
CA HIS A 47 68.84 -40.91 -2.74
C HIS A 47 69.70 -42.11 -2.29
N SER A 48 70.38 -42.75 -3.23
CA SER A 48 71.29 -43.87 -3.00
C SER A 48 72.73 -43.53 -3.47
N PRO A 49 73.75 -44.32 -3.09
CA PRO A 49 75.13 -44.12 -3.55
C PRO A 49 75.30 -44.16 -5.06
N ILE A 50 74.36 -44.74 -5.82
CA ILE A 50 74.38 -44.73 -7.29
C ILE A 50 74.45 -43.29 -7.83
N MET A 51 73.83 -42.33 -7.14
CA MET A 51 73.81 -40.92 -7.53
C MET A 51 75.18 -40.23 -7.38
N GLU A 52 76.13 -40.81 -6.65
CA GLU A 52 77.49 -40.23 -6.50
C GLU A 52 78.24 -40.22 -7.83
N SER A 53 77.94 -41.18 -8.72
CA SER A 53 78.50 -41.23 -10.08
C SER A 53 78.14 -40.01 -10.94
N LEU A 54 77.03 -39.32 -10.63
CA LEU A 54 76.52 -38.17 -11.36
C LEU A 54 76.92 -36.82 -10.72
N LYS A 55 77.67 -36.84 -9.60
CA LYS A 55 77.95 -35.63 -8.83
C LYS A 55 78.61 -34.54 -9.66
N ASP A 56 79.76 -34.85 -10.26
CA ASP A 56 80.58 -33.84 -10.94
C ASP A 56 79.88 -33.29 -12.19
N GLU A 57 79.22 -34.16 -12.95
CA GLU A 57 78.46 -33.77 -14.15
C GLU A 57 77.26 -32.86 -13.80
N LEU A 58 76.53 -33.17 -12.73
CA LEU A 58 75.40 -32.36 -12.28
C LEU A 58 75.85 -31.00 -11.76
N LEU A 59 76.91 -30.96 -10.94
CA LEU A 59 77.47 -29.71 -10.41
C LEU A 59 77.94 -28.79 -11.54
N GLN A 60 78.63 -29.36 -12.55
CA GLN A 60 79.08 -28.60 -13.71
C GLN A 60 77.90 -28.06 -14.52
N SER A 61 76.90 -28.90 -14.81
CA SER A 61 75.72 -28.54 -15.61
C SER A 61 74.89 -27.43 -14.98
N LEU A 62 74.86 -27.36 -13.64
CA LEU A 62 74.10 -26.36 -12.89
C LEU A 62 74.91 -25.13 -12.50
N SER A 63 76.21 -25.05 -12.81
CA SER A 63 77.14 -23.99 -12.35
C SER A 63 76.72 -22.55 -12.72
N ALA A 64 75.89 -22.40 -13.75
CA ALA A 64 75.32 -21.11 -14.16
C ALA A 64 74.15 -20.63 -13.29
N LEU A 65 73.58 -21.48 -12.43
CA LEU A 65 72.49 -21.10 -11.54
C LEU A 65 72.90 -20.00 -10.57
N ARG A 66 72.01 -19.02 -10.38
CA ARG A 66 72.16 -17.92 -9.42
C ARG A 66 70.91 -17.87 -8.55
N PRO A 67 70.87 -18.64 -7.44
CA PRO A 67 69.77 -18.63 -6.50
C PRO A 67 69.50 -17.22 -5.96
N LYS A 68 68.24 -16.93 -5.63
CA LYS A 68 67.83 -15.68 -4.97
C LYS A 68 67.16 -16.03 -3.64
N SER A 69 66.91 -15.06 -2.77
CA SER A 69 66.07 -15.34 -1.59
C SER A 69 64.64 -15.62 -2.04
N PRO A 70 63.96 -16.64 -1.48
CA PRO A 70 62.62 -17.00 -1.90
C PRO A 70 61.61 -15.93 -1.48
N ALA A 71 60.81 -15.43 -2.42
CA ALA A 71 59.75 -14.45 -2.14
C ALA A 71 58.56 -15.06 -1.37
N ILE A 72 58.41 -16.39 -1.44
CA ILE A 72 57.43 -17.19 -0.70
C ILE A 72 58.23 -18.08 0.26
N PRO A 73 57.91 -18.13 1.57
CA PRO A 73 58.62 -18.98 2.52
C PRO A 73 58.73 -20.43 2.03
N LEU A 74 59.97 -20.93 1.96
CA LEU A 74 60.29 -22.26 1.43
C LEU A 74 60.82 -23.15 2.56
N TYR A 75 60.22 -24.33 2.74
CA TYR A 75 60.74 -25.35 3.65
C TYR A 75 61.39 -26.44 2.82
N SER A 76 62.70 -26.62 2.99
CA SER A 76 63.43 -27.64 2.26
C SER A 76 63.19 -29.01 2.88
N SER A 77 62.79 -29.99 2.06
CA SER A 77 62.76 -31.39 2.47
C SER A 77 64.15 -32.03 2.50
N VAL A 78 65.18 -31.40 1.93
CA VAL A 78 66.58 -31.87 2.00
C VAL A 78 67.15 -31.60 3.40
N THR A 79 66.98 -30.38 3.89
CA THR A 79 67.48 -29.99 5.23
C THR A 79 66.45 -30.25 6.35
N GLY A 80 65.16 -30.23 5.99
CA GLY A 80 64.03 -30.28 6.91
C GLY A 80 63.71 -28.93 7.58
N GLN A 81 64.28 -27.82 7.10
CA GLN A 81 64.20 -26.49 7.74
C GLN A 81 63.70 -25.42 6.75
N ILE A 82 63.26 -24.27 7.28
CA ILE A 82 62.95 -23.09 6.48
C ILE A 82 64.23 -22.53 5.82
N VAL A 83 64.08 -22.07 4.59
CA VAL A 83 65.14 -21.49 3.77
C VAL A 83 65.04 -19.97 3.86
N ASN A 84 65.96 -19.35 4.61
CA ASN A 84 65.97 -17.90 4.84
C ASN A 84 66.88 -17.13 3.86
N GLU A 85 67.78 -17.83 3.18
CA GLU A 85 68.76 -17.25 2.26
C GLU A 85 68.75 -18.01 0.92
N ALA A 86 69.51 -17.55 -0.06
CA ALA A 86 69.64 -18.15 -1.38
C ALA A 86 70.48 -19.46 -1.37
N SER A 87 70.20 -20.38 -0.45
CA SER A 87 71.02 -21.57 -0.14
C SER A 87 70.73 -22.81 -0.99
N TYR A 88 69.99 -22.66 -2.09
CA TYR A 88 69.66 -23.74 -3.04
C TYR A 88 70.50 -23.67 -4.31
N ASP A 89 71.82 -23.68 -4.10
CA ASP A 89 72.85 -23.70 -5.13
C ASP A 89 73.02 -25.08 -5.79
N THR A 90 74.04 -25.23 -6.63
CA THR A 90 74.33 -26.49 -7.32
C THR A 90 74.55 -27.66 -6.36
N GLU A 91 75.17 -27.41 -5.21
CA GLU A 91 75.42 -28.44 -4.20
C GLU A 91 74.11 -28.86 -3.53
N TYR A 92 73.20 -27.93 -3.28
CA TYR A 92 71.85 -28.25 -2.81
C TYR A 92 71.10 -29.16 -3.80
N TRP A 93 71.16 -28.90 -5.10
CA TRP A 93 70.48 -29.74 -6.10
C TRP A 93 71.08 -31.15 -6.21
N TYR A 94 72.40 -31.27 -6.03
CA TYR A 94 73.03 -32.59 -5.89
C TYR A 94 72.58 -33.29 -4.60
N GLN A 95 72.59 -32.58 -3.46
CA GLN A 95 72.08 -33.12 -2.20
C GLN A 95 70.61 -33.52 -2.30
N ASN A 96 69.79 -32.79 -3.05
CA ASN A 96 68.39 -33.12 -3.26
C ASN A 96 68.19 -34.49 -3.89
N ILE A 97 69.04 -34.90 -4.84
CA ILE A 97 68.95 -36.23 -5.46
C ILE A 97 69.72 -37.31 -4.70
N ARG A 98 70.64 -36.95 -3.79
CA ARG A 98 71.53 -37.90 -3.09
C ARG A 98 71.16 -38.15 -1.63
N GLN A 99 70.77 -37.12 -0.89
CA GLN A 99 70.47 -37.20 0.54
C GLN A 99 69.02 -37.65 0.79
N PRO A 100 68.71 -38.26 1.95
CA PRO A 100 67.35 -38.65 2.29
C PRO A 100 66.40 -37.45 2.35
N VAL A 101 65.21 -37.57 1.74
CA VAL A 101 64.14 -36.58 1.80
C VAL A 101 63.47 -36.61 3.18
N ARG A 102 63.61 -35.54 3.94
CA ARG A 102 63.04 -35.33 5.28
C ARG A 102 61.66 -34.67 5.18
N PHE A 103 60.76 -35.22 4.37
CA PHE A 103 59.45 -34.63 4.10
C PHE A 103 58.58 -34.50 5.37
N ALA A 104 58.52 -35.56 6.19
CA ALA A 104 57.81 -35.53 7.48
C ALA A 104 58.32 -34.41 8.39
N LYS A 105 59.64 -34.15 8.38
CA LYS A 105 60.24 -33.08 9.18
C LYS A 105 59.85 -31.69 8.67
N ALA A 106 59.82 -31.51 7.35
CA ALA A 106 59.37 -30.26 6.74
C ALA A 106 57.89 -29.97 7.08
N ILE A 107 57.00 -30.97 6.99
CA ILE A 107 55.59 -30.83 7.38
C ILE A 107 55.44 -30.57 8.89
N GLU A 108 56.25 -31.22 9.74
CA GLU A 108 56.28 -30.94 11.18
C GLU A 108 56.59 -29.47 11.46
N ASN A 109 57.61 -28.92 10.80
CA ASN A 109 58.00 -27.51 10.99
C ASN A 109 56.95 -26.55 10.41
N LEU A 110 56.38 -26.84 9.24
CA LEU A 110 55.24 -26.08 8.69
C LEU A 110 54.05 -26.06 9.68
N ASN A 111 53.72 -27.19 10.29
CA ASN A 111 52.65 -27.27 11.30
C ASN A 111 52.98 -26.47 12.58
N LYS A 112 54.24 -26.50 13.04
CA LYS A 112 54.72 -25.72 14.19
C LYS A 112 54.62 -24.22 13.95
N ASP A 113 54.91 -23.80 12.73
CA ASP A 113 54.82 -22.40 12.31
C ASP A 113 53.37 -21.97 12.00
N GLY A 114 52.39 -22.86 12.25
CA GLY A 114 50.98 -22.55 12.24
C GLY A 114 50.25 -22.87 10.93
N HIS A 115 50.93 -23.45 9.95
CA HIS A 115 50.30 -23.86 8.68
C HIS A 115 49.45 -25.11 8.86
N LYS A 116 48.19 -25.07 8.42
CA LYS A 116 47.20 -26.15 8.62
C LYS A 116 46.46 -26.57 7.35
N LEU A 117 46.67 -25.85 6.25
CA LEU A 117 46.07 -26.13 4.96
C LEU A 117 47.17 -26.39 3.94
N PHE A 118 47.09 -27.53 3.28
CA PHE A 118 48.06 -27.95 2.27
C PHE A 118 47.36 -28.20 0.95
N LEU A 119 47.95 -27.70 -0.14
CA LEU A 119 47.60 -28.11 -1.50
C LEU A 119 48.72 -28.97 -2.05
N GLU A 120 48.41 -30.21 -2.39
CA GLU A 120 49.35 -31.04 -3.12
C GLU A 120 49.34 -30.66 -4.60
N VAL A 121 50.46 -30.07 -5.05
CA VAL A 121 50.67 -29.66 -6.43
C VAL A 121 51.30 -30.83 -7.20
N GLY A 122 50.58 -31.39 -8.16
CA GLY A 122 51.04 -32.52 -8.97
C GLY A 122 49.91 -33.14 -9.78
N SER A 123 50.26 -34.03 -10.73
CA SER A 123 49.30 -34.68 -11.64
C SER A 123 48.37 -35.70 -10.96
N HIS A 124 48.68 -36.10 -9.73
CA HIS A 124 47.88 -36.97 -8.87
C HIS A 124 48.38 -36.86 -7.43
N PRO A 125 47.51 -36.95 -6.41
CA PRO A 125 47.94 -36.98 -5.03
C PRO A 125 48.72 -38.25 -4.69
N VAL A 126 50.02 -38.09 -4.43
CA VAL A 126 50.92 -39.14 -3.94
C VAL A 126 51.21 -38.94 -2.45
N LEU A 127 51.32 -37.69 -1.99
CA LEU A 127 51.71 -37.32 -0.62
C LEU A 127 50.52 -36.98 0.29
N PHE A 128 49.31 -36.93 -0.24
CA PHE A 128 48.09 -36.56 0.49
C PHE A 128 47.93 -37.31 1.81
N THR A 129 48.10 -38.63 1.78
CA THR A 129 47.99 -39.49 2.97
C THR A 129 49.13 -39.23 3.95
N ASP A 130 50.34 -39.03 3.44
CA ASP A 130 51.53 -38.76 4.27
C ASP A 130 51.41 -37.42 5.00
N ILE A 131 50.93 -36.37 4.33
CA ILE A 131 50.66 -35.06 4.92
C ILE A 131 49.60 -35.20 6.03
N LYS A 132 48.49 -35.91 5.78
CA LYS A 132 47.45 -36.15 6.80
C LYS A 132 48.00 -36.89 8.02
N GLN A 133 48.84 -37.90 7.83
CA GLN A 133 49.47 -38.63 8.93
C GLN A 133 50.41 -37.75 9.73
N CYS A 134 51.23 -36.91 9.07
CA CYS A 134 52.06 -35.92 9.73
C CYS A 134 51.21 -34.93 10.55
N MET A 135 50.11 -34.41 9.99
CA MET A 135 49.21 -33.51 10.71
C MET A 135 48.58 -34.16 11.94
N LEU A 136 48.17 -35.43 11.83
CA LEU A 136 47.61 -36.20 12.94
C LEU A 136 48.64 -36.38 14.08
N GLN A 137 49.87 -36.77 13.75
CA GLN A 137 50.95 -36.91 14.74
C GLN A 137 51.28 -35.58 15.42
N ASN A 138 51.28 -34.49 14.65
CA ASN A 138 51.51 -33.13 15.14
C ASN A 138 50.29 -32.53 15.87
N LYS A 139 49.21 -33.29 16.03
CA LYS A 139 47.97 -32.89 16.72
C LYS A 139 47.33 -31.62 16.14
N VAL A 140 47.44 -31.42 14.82
CA VAL A 140 46.84 -30.27 14.13
C VAL A 140 45.32 -30.44 14.10
N ARG A 141 44.59 -29.51 14.75
CA ARG A 141 43.12 -29.47 14.72
C ARG A 141 42.62 -28.57 13.59
N GLY A 142 41.57 -29.01 12.90
CA GLY A 142 40.90 -28.24 11.83
C GLY A 142 41.73 -28.06 10.55
N GLY A 143 42.82 -28.82 10.39
CA GLY A 143 43.63 -28.76 9.19
C GLY A 143 43.05 -29.58 8.04
N SER A 144 43.34 -29.18 6.81
CA SER A 144 42.85 -29.84 5.59
C SER A 144 43.98 -30.03 4.57
N VAL A 145 43.83 -31.05 3.74
CA VAL A 145 44.74 -31.32 2.61
C VAL A 145 43.86 -31.37 1.36
N LEU A 146 44.24 -30.62 0.34
CA LEU A 146 43.58 -30.52 -0.95
C LEU A 146 44.53 -30.99 -2.05
N THR A 147 43.99 -31.28 -3.23
CA THR A 147 44.75 -31.82 -4.35
C THR A 147 44.52 -30.97 -5.58
N SER A 148 45.59 -30.58 -6.27
CA SER A 148 45.50 -29.76 -7.48
C SER A 148 44.93 -30.53 -8.67
N LEU A 149 45.38 -31.76 -8.92
CA LEU A 149 44.92 -32.61 -10.02
C LEU A 149 44.77 -34.07 -9.57
N ARG A 150 43.99 -34.84 -10.34
CA ARG A 150 43.82 -36.28 -10.17
C ARG A 150 43.93 -36.99 -11.51
N ARG A 151 44.62 -38.13 -11.51
CA ARG A 151 44.78 -39.00 -12.68
C ARG A 151 43.41 -39.33 -13.31
N LYS A 152 43.31 -39.15 -14.62
CA LYS A 152 42.09 -39.41 -15.43
C LYS A 152 40.87 -38.56 -15.03
N GLN A 153 41.07 -37.36 -14.49
CA GLN A 153 39.99 -36.39 -14.23
C GLN A 153 40.20 -35.10 -15.03
N PRO A 154 39.13 -34.33 -15.33
CA PRO A 154 39.24 -33.06 -16.05
C PRO A 154 40.02 -32.01 -15.24
N GLU A 155 41.16 -31.58 -15.76
CA GLU A 155 42.14 -30.75 -15.03
C GLU A 155 41.55 -29.45 -14.48
N ILE A 156 40.81 -28.70 -15.33
CA ILE A 156 40.20 -27.42 -14.93
C ILE A 156 39.14 -27.63 -13.84
N ALA A 157 38.29 -28.66 -13.98
CA ALA A 157 37.24 -28.93 -13.01
C ALA A 157 37.83 -29.31 -11.65
N THR A 158 38.86 -30.17 -11.62
CA THR A 158 39.54 -30.56 -10.38
C THR A 158 40.22 -29.36 -9.70
N LEU A 159 40.83 -28.46 -10.48
CA LEU A 159 41.45 -27.26 -9.93
C LEU A 159 40.39 -26.28 -9.38
N LEU A 160 39.26 -26.10 -10.07
CA LEU A 160 38.16 -25.27 -9.61
C LEU A 160 37.47 -25.85 -8.36
N GLU A 161 37.39 -27.17 -8.24
CA GLU A 161 36.89 -27.85 -7.05
C GLU A 161 37.82 -27.65 -5.84
N ALA A 162 39.14 -27.73 -6.05
CA ALA A 162 40.13 -27.39 -5.03
C ALA A 162 39.99 -25.92 -4.60
N PHE A 163 39.79 -25.02 -5.56
CA PHE A 163 39.56 -23.59 -5.30
C PHE A 163 38.26 -23.31 -4.54
N GLY A 164 37.16 -23.97 -4.91
CA GLY A 164 35.91 -23.92 -4.16
C GLY A 164 36.07 -24.47 -2.74
N SER A 165 36.88 -25.51 -2.57
CA SER A 165 37.22 -26.05 -1.24
C SER A 165 37.96 -25.01 -0.39
N PHE A 166 38.93 -24.28 -0.95
CA PHE A 166 39.58 -23.15 -0.25
C PHE A 166 38.56 -22.09 0.22
N TYR A 167 37.63 -21.72 -0.67
CA TYR A 167 36.57 -20.76 -0.34
C TYR A 167 35.67 -21.24 0.81
N THR A 168 35.22 -22.50 0.78
CA THR A 168 34.38 -23.10 1.85
C THR A 168 35.12 -23.26 3.18
N LEU A 169 36.45 -23.37 3.14
CA LEU A 169 37.31 -23.37 4.33
C LEU A 169 37.58 -21.97 4.89
N GLY A 170 36.97 -20.92 4.31
CA GLY A 170 37.07 -19.54 4.79
C GLY A 170 38.30 -18.78 4.30
N TYR A 171 39.03 -19.28 3.30
CA TYR A 171 40.17 -18.56 2.75
C TYR A 171 39.70 -17.44 1.81
N PRO A 172 40.25 -16.22 1.94
CA PRO A 172 39.88 -15.12 1.06
C PRO A 172 40.36 -15.44 -0.36
N ILE A 173 39.41 -15.43 -1.28
CA ILE A 173 39.68 -15.58 -2.70
C ILE A 173 39.79 -14.21 -3.33
N ASP A 174 40.88 -13.97 -4.05
CA ASP A 174 41.02 -12.79 -4.89
C ASP A 174 40.22 -12.94 -6.19
N TRP A 175 38.93 -12.65 -6.10
CA TRP A 175 38.01 -12.72 -7.23
C TRP A 175 38.38 -11.74 -8.37
N LYS A 176 39.08 -10.63 -8.07
CA LYS A 176 39.53 -9.67 -9.08
C LYS A 176 40.58 -10.30 -9.98
N ASN A 177 41.55 -11.01 -9.40
CA ASN A 177 42.56 -11.74 -10.16
C ASN A 177 41.97 -12.96 -10.89
N PHE A 178 41.02 -13.67 -10.27
CA PHE A 178 40.36 -14.82 -10.91
C PHE A 178 39.55 -14.42 -12.14
N TYR A 179 38.80 -13.30 -12.05
CA TYR A 179 38.02 -12.74 -13.16
C TYR A 179 38.72 -11.55 -13.84
N ALA A 180 40.05 -11.58 -13.98
CA ALA A 180 40.83 -10.48 -14.56
C ALA A 180 40.44 -10.12 -16.02
N LYS A 181 39.77 -11.03 -16.74
CA LYS A 181 39.26 -10.83 -18.11
C LYS A 181 37.78 -10.39 -18.16
N GLY A 182 37.17 -10.11 -17.01
CA GLY A 182 35.74 -9.77 -16.87
C GLY A 182 34.85 -10.96 -16.50
N GLY A 183 33.65 -10.66 -16.01
CA GLY A 183 32.62 -11.64 -15.64
C GLY A 183 31.23 -10.97 -15.56
N HIS A 184 30.16 -11.77 -15.65
CA HIS A 184 28.78 -11.29 -15.51
C HIS A 184 28.22 -11.68 -14.15
N TYR A 185 27.67 -10.71 -13.42
CA TYR A 185 26.91 -10.99 -12.20
C TYR A 185 25.54 -11.53 -12.55
N VAL A 186 25.16 -12.66 -11.96
CA VAL A 186 23.85 -13.28 -12.13
C VAL A 186 23.08 -13.23 -10.81
N LYS A 187 21.78 -12.93 -10.88
CA LYS A 187 20.90 -12.98 -9.70
C LYS A 187 20.65 -14.44 -9.33
N LEU A 188 21.10 -14.84 -8.15
CA LEU A 188 20.82 -16.17 -7.59
C LEU A 188 19.48 -16.18 -6.85
N PRO A 189 18.87 -17.36 -6.63
CA PRO A 189 17.75 -17.49 -5.70
C PRO A 189 18.08 -16.85 -4.35
N THR A 190 17.06 -16.27 -3.70
CA THR A 190 17.21 -15.75 -2.34
C THR A 190 17.52 -16.88 -1.36
N TYR A 191 18.08 -16.54 -0.20
CA TYR A 191 18.35 -17.50 0.87
C TYR A 191 17.08 -18.34 1.17
N PRO A 192 17.18 -19.68 1.13
CA PRO A 192 16.04 -20.54 1.44
C PRO A 192 15.82 -20.52 2.95
N TRP A 193 15.03 -19.57 3.44
CA TRP A 193 14.66 -19.49 4.85
C TRP A 193 14.06 -20.81 5.33
N GLN A 194 14.59 -21.36 6.42
CA GLN A 194 13.98 -22.46 7.14
C GLN A 194 12.68 -21.93 7.76
N ARG A 195 11.55 -22.32 7.18
CA ARG A 195 10.21 -21.84 7.58
C ARG A 195 9.71 -22.61 8.80
N GLU A 196 10.32 -22.34 9.94
CA GLU A 196 9.81 -22.77 11.24
C GLU A 196 9.08 -21.61 11.91
N THR A 197 7.93 -21.91 12.51
CA THR A 197 7.14 -20.92 13.25
C THR A 197 7.75 -20.72 14.62
N HIS A 198 8.51 -19.63 14.78
CA HIS A 198 9.05 -19.20 16.07
C HIS A 198 8.26 -17.98 16.55
N TRP A 199 7.05 -18.22 17.04
CA TRP A 199 6.17 -17.21 17.63
C TRP A 199 6.07 -17.45 19.13
N ASN A 200 6.28 -16.41 19.94
CA ASN A 200 6.15 -16.45 21.39
C ASN A 200 5.07 -15.44 21.81
N GLU A 201 3.83 -15.85 21.61
CA GLU A 201 2.65 -15.08 21.99
C GLU A 201 2.16 -15.54 23.37
N THR A 202 1.71 -14.58 24.18
CA THR A 202 0.94 -14.89 25.39
C THR A 202 -0.43 -15.42 25.00
N GLU A 203 -1.10 -16.17 25.89
CA GLU A 203 -2.50 -16.56 25.65
C GLU A 203 -3.39 -15.35 25.38
N GLU A 204 -3.10 -14.20 26.00
CA GLU A 204 -3.79 -12.91 25.77
C GLU A 204 -3.54 -12.35 24.36
N ALA A 205 -2.30 -12.40 23.86
CA ALA A 205 -1.98 -11.96 22.49
C ALA A 205 -2.51 -12.95 21.43
N LEU A 206 -2.49 -14.24 21.75
CA LEU A 206 -3.10 -15.30 20.94
C LEU A 206 -4.63 -15.12 20.90
N PHE A 207 -5.25 -14.72 22.01
CA PHE A 207 -6.69 -14.44 22.10
C PHE A 207 -7.07 -13.16 21.35
N ASP A 208 -6.29 -12.09 21.47
CA ASP A 208 -6.48 -10.85 20.70
C ASP A 208 -6.29 -11.07 19.18
N HIS A 209 -5.40 -11.99 18.79
CA HIS A 209 -5.10 -12.28 17.39
C HIS A 209 -6.00 -13.35 16.76
N LEU A 210 -6.37 -14.40 17.50
CA LEU A 210 -7.16 -15.55 17.02
C LEU A 210 -8.63 -15.53 17.45
N GLY A 211 -9.00 -14.78 18.49
CA GLY A 211 -10.30 -14.89 19.16
C GLY A 211 -10.48 -16.18 19.96
N ASP A 212 -11.62 -16.33 20.66
CA ASP A 212 -12.01 -17.62 21.22
C ASP A 212 -12.55 -18.52 20.09
N PRO A 213 -12.05 -19.75 19.89
CA PRO A 213 -12.63 -20.68 18.91
C PRO A 213 -14.10 -21.06 19.22
N ASN A 214 -14.60 -20.77 20.42
CA ASN A 214 -16.01 -20.91 20.78
C ASN A 214 -16.85 -19.66 20.46
N ASP A 215 -16.23 -18.53 20.12
CA ASP A 215 -16.96 -17.33 19.73
C ASP A 215 -17.64 -17.52 18.37
N HIS A 216 -18.82 -16.93 18.22
CA HIS A 216 -19.53 -16.98 16.95
C HIS A 216 -18.76 -16.15 15.90
N PRO A 217 -18.44 -16.67 14.70
CA PRO A 217 -17.49 -16.02 13.80
C PRO A 217 -17.84 -14.59 13.37
N LEU A 218 -19.14 -14.25 13.29
CA LEU A 218 -19.58 -12.87 13.01
C LEU A 218 -19.80 -12.01 14.26
N LEU A 219 -20.14 -12.59 15.42
CA LEU A 219 -20.33 -11.79 16.64
C LEU A 219 -18.97 -11.48 17.24
N GLY A 220 -18.09 -12.49 17.29
CA GLY A 220 -16.81 -12.43 17.98
C GLY A 220 -16.99 -12.29 19.48
N HIS A 221 -16.07 -11.55 20.08
CA HIS A 221 -15.94 -11.45 21.52
C HIS A 221 -16.96 -10.50 22.12
N ARG A 222 -17.58 -10.90 23.23
CA ARG A 222 -18.53 -10.06 23.96
C ARG A 222 -17.79 -9.02 24.82
N LEU A 223 -18.04 -7.74 24.55
CA LEU A 223 -17.44 -6.64 25.30
C LEU A 223 -18.17 -6.38 26.62
N THR A 224 -17.41 -5.96 27.64
CA THR A 224 -17.97 -5.46 28.90
C THR A 224 -18.44 -4.02 28.70
N ALA A 225 -19.73 -3.84 28.44
CA ALA A 225 -20.36 -2.54 28.21
C ALA A 225 -21.76 -2.48 28.86
N PRO A 226 -22.33 -1.27 29.08
CA PRO A 226 -23.66 -1.12 29.70
C PRO A 226 -24.79 -1.80 28.92
N ASN A 227 -24.69 -1.83 27.59
CA ASN A 227 -25.54 -2.61 26.71
C ASN A 227 -24.72 -3.78 26.12
N PRO A 228 -25.33 -4.94 25.85
CA PRO A 228 -24.64 -6.04 25.21
C PRO A 228 -24.02 -5.62 23.87
N CYS A 229 -22.71 -5.80 23.76
CA CYS A 229 -21.92 -5.45 22.59
C CYS A 229 -20.95 -6.57 22.27
N TRP A 230 -20.67 -6.77 20.99
CA TRP A 230 -19.63 -7.69 20.51
C TRP A 230 -18.73 -7.04 19.49
N GLU A 231 -17.54 -7.60 19.34
CA GLU A 231 -16.57 -7.20 18.34
C GLU A 231 -15.93 -8.42 17.67
N SER A 232 -15.82 -8.37 16.35
CA SER A 232 -15.13 -9.36 15.53
C SER A 232 -14.29 -8.69 14.46
N THR A 233 -13.21 -9.33 14.04
CA THR A 233 -12.42 -8.89 12.88
C THR A 233 -12.82 -9.71 11.66
N LEU A 234 -13.19 -9.05 10.57
CA LEU A 234 -13.54 -9.71 9.32
C LEU A 234 -12.27 -10.13 8.56
N ASN A 235 -11.69 -11.24 8.99
CA ASN A 235 -10.45 -11.76 8.45
C ASN A 235 -10.71 -12.90 7.45
N GLN A 236 -10.16 -12.77 6.24
CA GLN A 236 -10.36 -13.71 5.14
C GLN A 236 -9.78 -15.11 5.40
N ASN A 237 -8.83 -15.25 6.33
CA ASN A 237 -8.29 -16.55 6.73
C ASN A 237 -9.29 -17.36 7.57
N TYR A 238 -10.11 -16.70 8.38
CA TYR A 238 -11.11 -17.33 9.25
C TYR A 238 -12.49 -17.39 8.62
N LEU A 239 -12.80 -16.45 7.74
CA LEU A 239 -14.03 -16.41 6.95
C LEU A 239 -13.67 -16.58 5.45
N PRO A 240 -13.26 -17.79 5.03
CA PRO A 240 -12.73 -18.03 3.68
C PRO A 240 -13.73 -17.75 2.56
N TYR A 241 -15.03 -17.70 2.90
CA TYR A 241 -16.09 -17.34 1.96
C TYR A 241 -16.14 -15.84 1.64
N LEU A 242 -15.60 -14.95 2.47
CA LEU A 242 -15.75 -13.49 2.27
C LEU A 242 -15.31 -13.03 0.88
N LYS A 243 -14.10 -13.45 0.46
CA LYS A 243 -13.49 -13.09 -0.83
C LYS A 243 -14.29 -13.55 -2.06
N GLU A 244 -15.30 -14.39 -1.87
CA GLU A 244 -16.09 -15.01 -2.93
C GLU A 244 -17.48 -14.39 -3.08
N HIS A 245 -17.79 -13.33 -2.34
CA HIS A 245 -18.96 -12.51 -2.55
C HIS A 245 -18.53 -11.14 -3.08
N CYS A 246 -18.36 -11.05 -4.40
CA CYS A 246 -17.91 -9.83 -5.07
C CYS A 246 -19.04 -9.16 -5.86
N ILE A 247 -19.12 -7.85 -5.75
CA ILE A 247 -20.03 -6.99 -6.51
C ILE A 247 -19.16 -5.96 -7.22
N GLN A 248 -19.23 -5.91 -8.55
CA GLN A 248 -18.44 -5.01 -9.40
C GLN A 248 -16.93 -5.08 -9.06
N GLU A 249 -16.40 -6.30 -8.96
CA GLU A 249 -14.99 -6.60 -8.61
C GLU A 249 -14.57 -6.25 -7.17
N THR A 250 -15.48 -5.74 -6.35
CA THR A 250 -15.22 -5.39 -4.94
C THR A 250 -15.79 -6.46 -4.01
N VAL A 251 -15.03 -6.89 -3.01
CA VAL A 251 -15.52 -7.83 -1.98
C VAL A 251 -16.49 -7.10 -1.07
N VAL A 252 -17.71 -7.62 -0.92
CA VAL A 252 -18.76 -7.02 -0.11
C VAL A 252 -19.28 -8.03 0.91
N LEU A 253 -19.45 -7.63 2.17
CA LEU A 253 -20.12 -8.50 3.15
C LEU A 253 -21.61 -8.68 2.72
N PRO A 254 -22.10 -9.91 2.51
CA PRO A 254 -23.47 -10.13 2.04
C PRO A 254 -24.49 -9.66 3.08
N GLY A 255 -25.63 -9.13 2.62
CA GLY A 255 -26.74 -8.74 3.51
C GLY A 255 -27.26 -9.90 4.37
N ALA A 256 -27.12 -11.14 3.88
CA ALA A 256 -27.39 -12.36 4.64
C ALA A 256 -26.56 -12.51 5.92
N ALA A 257 -25.36 -11.91 6.00
CA ALA A 257 -24.56 -11.90 7.22
C ALA A 257 -25.22 -11.07 8.34
N TYR A 258 -25.86 -9.95 8.00
CA TYR A 258 -26.59 -9.12 8.98
C TYR A 258 -27.85 -9.80 9.51
N VAL A 259 -28.44 -10.71 8.73
CA VAL A 259 -29.52 -11.59 9.20
C VAL A 259 -28.98 -12.56 10.25
N GLU A 260 -27.87 -13.23 9.93
CA GLU A 260 -27.26 -14.21 10.82
C GLU A 260 -26.83 -13.58 12.14
N VAL A 261 -26.26 -12.36 12.12
CA VAL A 261 -25.97 -11.58 13.32
C VAL A 261 -27.20 -11.46 14.23
N GLY A 262 -28.37 -11.11 13.68
CA GLY A 262 -29.60 -11.01 14.47
C GLY A 262 -30.06 -12.35 15.06
N LEU A 263 -29.89 -13.45 14.32
CA LEU A 263 -30.24 -14.80 14.78
C LEU A 263 -29.28 -15.30 15.87
N ALA A 264 -27.99 -15.01 15.74
CA ALA A 264 -26.97 -15.34 16.72
C ALA A 264 -27.12 -14.51 18.01
N ILE A 265 -27.44 -13.21 17.90
CA ILE A 265 -27.83 -12.39 19.06
C ILE A 265 -29.06 -13.00 19.74
N HIS A 266 -30.09 -13.39 18.98
CA HIS A 266 -31.25 -14.06 19.58
C HIS A 266 -30.86 -15.33 20.34
N GLN A 267 -30.00 -16.18 19.75
CA GLN A 267 -29.52 -17.41 20.40
C GLN A 267 -28.80 -17.12 21.73
N ALA A 268 -28.00 -16.04 21.79
CA ALA A 268 -27.27 -15.65 22.99
C ALA A 268 -28.18 -15.29 24.18
N PHE A 269 -29.42 -14.82 23.94
CA PHE A 269 -30.35 -14.44 25.02
C PHE A 269 -31.51 -15.42 25.23
N TYR A 270 -31.94 -16.13 24.19
CA TYR A 270 -33.20 -16.87 24.19
C TYR A 270 -33.04 -18.35 23.82
N GLU A 271 -31.81 -18.87 23.84
CA GLU A 271 -31.45 -20.25 23.49
C GLU A 271 -31.78 -20.57 22.01
N ASN A 272 -31.65 -21.84 21.61
CA ASN A 272 -31.90 -22.32 20.23
C ASN A 272 -33.39 -22.39 19.84
N LYS A 273 -34.19 -21.40 20.24
CA LYS A 273 -35.62 -21.34 19.96
C LYS A 273 -35.91 -20.71 18.58
N PRO A 274 -36.98 -21.15 17.90
CA PRO A 274 -37.52 -20.45 16.73
C PRO A 274 -37.75 -18.97 17.04
N CYS A 275 -37.42 -18.09 16.10
CA CYS A 275 -37.52 -16.65 16.32
C CYS A 275 -37.88 -15.86 15.07
N THR A 276 -38.29 -14.62 15.28
CA THR A 276 -38.61 -13.69 14.20
C THR A 276 -37.75 -12.44 14.32
N LEU A 277 -37.10 -12.07 13.22
CA LEU A 277 -36.48 -10.76 13.04
C LEU A 277 -37.43 -9.87 12.22
N GLU A 278 -37.51 -8.59 12.57
CA GLU A 278 -38.40 -7.61 11.91
C GLU A 278 -37.62 -6.34 11.57
N LYS A 279 -38.08 -5.63 10.52
CA LYS A 279 -37.55 -4.31 10.12
C LYS A 279 -36.04 -4.28 9.90
N LEU A 280 -35.48 -5.33 9.28
CA LEU A 280 -34.07 -5.35 8.95
C LEU A 280 -33.83 -4.33 7.82
N THR A 281 -32.90 -3.40 8.03
CA THR A 281 -32.52 -2.38 7.04
C THR A 281 -31.01 -2.38 6.90
N PHE A 282 -30.54 -2.35 5.66
CA PHE A 282 -29.11 -2.29 5.30
C PHE A 282 -28.83 -0.91 4.73
N HIS A 283 -28.17 -0.07 5.52
CA HIS A 283 -27.93 1.35 5.23
C HIS A 283 -26.77 1.56 4.27
N GLN A 284 -25.68 0.81 4.44
CA GLN A 284 -24.47 0.93 3.63
C GLN A 284 -23.78 -0.43 3.50
N ALA A 285 -23.32 -0.75 2.30
CA ALA A 285 -22.56 -1.97 2.05
C ALA A 285 -21.19 -1.91 2.75
N LEU A 286 -20.75 -3.01 3.35
CA LEU A 286 -19.40 -3.11 3.90
C LEU A 286 -18.46 -3.66 2.83
N LEU A 287 -17.65 -2.77 2.26
CA LEU A 287 -16.62 -3.10 1.27
C LEU A 287 -15.34 -3.55 2.01
N ILE A 288 -14.71 -4.63 1.54
CA ILE A 288 -13.53 -5.21 2.19
C ILE A 288 -12.37 -5.22 1.18
N HIS A 289 -11.36 -4.39 1.42
CA HIS A 289 -10.17 -4.37 0.56
C HIS A 289 -9.32 -5.64 0.79
N PRO A 290 -8.60 -6.18 -0.22
CA PRO A 290 -7.79 -7.40 -0.06
C PRO A 290 -6.72 -7.34 1.04
N SER A 291 -6.28 -6.15 1.42
CA SER A 291 -5.28 -5.91 2.46
C SER A 291 -5.88 -5.37 3.77
N ASP A 292 -7.20 -5.20 3.84
CA ASP A 292 -7.89 -4.68 5.02
C ASP A 292 -8.56 -5.82 5.81
N GLU A 293 -8.59 -5.66 7.12
CA GLU A 293 -9.23 -6.55 8.07
C GLU A 293 -10.16 -5.70 8.96
N PRO A 294 -11.34 -5.27 8.43
CA PRO A 294 -12.20 -4.35 9.13
C PRO A 294 -12.75 -4.96 10.41
N ILE A 295 -12.89 -4.12 11.43
CA ILE A 295 -13.44 -4.48 12.73
C ILE A 295 -14.95 -4.25 12.68
N LEU A 296 -15.72 -5.30 12.90
CA LEU A 296 -17.17 -5.28 13.04
C LEU A 296 -17.55 -5.11 14.50
N ARG A 297 -18.42 -4.13 14.81
CA ARG A 297 -18.96 -3.92 16.15
C ARG A 297 -20.47 -3.99 16.14
N LEU A 298 -20.99 -4.80 17.05
CA LEU A 298 -22.41 -5.13 17.16
C LEU A 298 -22.94 -4.59 18.47
N ASN A 299 -23.99 -3.78 18.42
CA ASN A 299 -24.66 -3.26 19.62
C ASN A 299 -26.08 -3.82 19.69
N TYR A 300 -26.50 -4.31 20.84
CA TYR A 300 -27.88 -4.73 21.10
C TYR A 300 -28.50 -3.91 22.23
N ASP A 301 -29.59 -3.20 21.92
CA ASP A 301 -30.42 -2.51 22.90
C ASP A 301 -31.53 -3.47 23.34
N GLU A 302 -31.41 -4.04 24.55
CA GLU A 302 -32.38 -4.99 25.10
C GLU A 302 -33.79 -4.39 25.29
N ALA A 303 -33.88 -3.09 25.58
CA ALA A 303 -35.15 -2.42 25.82
C ALA A 303 -35.95 -2.23 24.53
N LYS A 304 -35.27 -1.84 23.45
CA LYS A 304 -35.86 -1.74 22.11
C LYS A 304 -35.91 -3.07 21.37
N ARG A 305 -35.10 -4.04 21.81
CA ARG A 305 -34.80 -5.32 21.12
C ARG A 305 -34.22 -5.09 19.73
N GLU A 306 -33.40 -4.05 19.61
CA GLU A 306 -32.85 -3.60 18.35
C GLU A 306 -31.35 -3.87 18.34
N TYR A 307 -30.85 -4.50 17.28
CA TYR A 307 -29.42 -4.65 17.05
C TYR A 307 -28.98 -3.72 15.94
N SER A 308 -27.77 -3.19 16.06
CA SER A 308 -27.12 -2.35 15.05
C SER A 308 -25.70 -2.85 14.79
N VAL A 309 -25.28 -2.76 13.53
CA VAL A 309 -24.03 -3.29 13.01
C VAL A 309 -23.20 -2.13 12.47
N TYR A 310 -22.00 -1.97 13.03
CA TYR A 310 -21.04 -0.96 12.62
C TYR A 310 -19.75 -1.61 12.19
N SER A 311 -18.96 -0.93 11.36
CA SER A 311 -17.57 -1.32 11.18
C SER A 311 -16.65 -0.12 11.01
N ARG A 312 -15.35 -0.39 11.13
CA ARG A 312 -14.28 0.55 10.78
C ARG A 312 -13.09 -0.23 10.23
N SER A 313 -12.30 0.40 9.37
CA SER A 313 -10.97 -0.12 9.03
C SER A 313 -10.05 -0.07 10.26
N ARG A 314 -9.01 -0.91 10.31
CA ARG A 314 -8.08 -0.97 11.45
C ARG A 314 -7.38 0.38 11.68
N ASP A 315 -7.05 1.08 10.59
CA ASP A 315 -6.30 2.35 10.58
C ASP A 315 -7.20 3.60 10.68
N ASP A 316 -8.53 3.43 10.68
CA ASP A 316 -9.51 4.51 10.79
C ASP A 316 -10.21 4.48 12.16
N ASN A 317 -10.54 5.66 12.68
CA ASN A 317 -11.30 5.86 13.91
C ASN A 317 -12.79 6.11 13.66
N ASN A 318 -13.21 6.31 12.41
CA ASN A 318 -14.61 6.54 12.05
C ASN A 318 -15.38 5.22 11.93
N TRP A 319 -16.54 5.16 12.60
CA TRP A 319 -17.45 4.02 12.51
C TRP A 319 -18.53 4.27 11.47
N THR A 320 -18.70 3.30 10.57
CA THR A 320 -19.75 3.29 9.56
C THR A 320 -20.92 2.42 10.01
N HIS A 321 -22.15 2.90 9.88
CA HIS A 321 -23.36 2.16 10.27
C HIS A 321 -23.91 1.38 9.06
N HIS A 322 -23.90 0.05 9.16
CA HIS A 322 -24.24 -0.82 8.03
C HIS A 322 -25.65 -1.36 8.08
N ALA A 323 -26.12 -1.81 9.25
CA ALA A 323 -27.41 -2.48 9.35
C ALA A 323 -28.06 -2.33 10.72
N ILE A 324 -29.39 -2.37 10.72
CA ILE A 324 -30.22 -2.39 11.93
C ILE A 324 -31.34 -3.42 11.78
N GLY A 325 -31.75 -4.05 12.88
CA GLY A 325 -32.88 -4.98 12.89
C GLY A 325 -33.47 -5.18 14.28
N THR A 326 -34.70 -5.68 14.36
CA THR A 326 -35.42 -5.88 15.63
C THR A 326 -35.73 -7.35 15.89
N LEU A 327 -35.51 -7.81 17.12
CA LEU A 327 -35.94 -9.14 17.58
C LEU A 327 -37.39 -9.06 18.07
N SER A 328 -38.27 -9.90 17.49
CA SER A 328 -39.67 -9.99 17.88
C SER A 328 -39.87 -10.94 19.06
N LEU A 329 -40.68 -10.55 20.03
CA LEU A 329 -41.11 -11.42 21.15
C LEU A 329 -42.36 -12.24 20.84
N VAL A 330 -42.97 -12.04 19.66
CA VAL A 330 -44.18 -12.78 19.28
C VAL A 330 -43.79 -14.23 19.01
N PRO A 331 -44.34 -15.21 19.75
CA PRO A 331 -44.04 -16.61 19.49
C PRO A 331 -44.41 -16.99 18.06
N LEU A 332 -43.57 -17.79 17.43
CA LEU A 332 -43.90 -18.39 16.15
C LEU A 332 -45.09 -19.33 16.30
N GLY A 333 -46.11 -19.13 15.48
CA GLY A 333 -47.21 -20.09 15.35
C GLY A 333 -46.73 -21.42 14.76
N ASP A 334 -47.64 -22.39 14.71
CA ASP A 334 -47.36 -23.77 14.29
C ASP A 334 -46.64 -23.85 12.94
N ALA A 335 -45.85 -24.91 12.77
CA ALA A 335 -45.10 -25.18 11.56
C ALA A 335 -46.06 -25.36 10.37
N VAL A 336 -45.92 -24.49 9.37
CA VAL A 336 -46.65 -24.60 8.11
C VAL A 336 -45.82 -25.45 7.15
N ARG A 337 -46.44 -26.47 6.54
CA ARG A 337 -45.77 -27.31 5.54
C ARG A 337 -45.90 -26.68 4.16
N ALA A 338 -44.77 -26.42 3.50
CA ALA A 338 -44.73 -26.00 2.12
C ALA A 338 -45.16 -27.15 1.20
N ASN A 339 -45.93 -26.84 0.16
CA ASN A 339 -46.35 -27.83 -0.83
C ASN A 339 -45.40 -27.79 -2.03
N LEU A 340 -44.28 -28.52 -1.93
CA LEU A 340 -43.29 -28.64 -2.99
C LEU A 340 -43.90 -29.09 -4.34
N GLY A 341 -44.93 -29.93 -4.31
CA GLY A 341 -45.66 -30.36 -5.51
C GLY A 341 -46.35 -29.18 -6.23
N LYS A 342 -46.95 -28.25 -5.48
CA LYS A 342 -47.51 -27.02 -6.05
C LYS A 342 -46.43 -26.09 -6.61
N PHE A 343 -45.29 -25.96 -5.91
CA PHE A 343 -44.19 -25.12 -6.39
C PHE A 343 -43.62 -25.65 -7.70
N ARG A 344 -43.34 -26.95 -7.79
CA ARG A 344 -42.90 -27.62 -9.03
C ARG A 344 -43.92 -27.51 -10.16
N GLY A 345 -45.21 -27.49 -9.84
CA GLY A 345 -46.27 -27.30 -10.84
C GLY A 345 -46.29 -25.91 -11.48
N ARG A 346 -45.87 -24.87 -10.73
CA ARG A 346 -45.84 -23.46 -11.20
C ARG A 346 -44.49 -23.08 -11.82
N CYS A 347 -43.39 -23.66 -11.34
CA CYS A 347 -42.05 -23.46 -11.86
C CYS A 347 -41.67 -24.60 -12.81
N GLN A 348 -41.92 -24.45 -14.11
CA GLN A 348 -41.73 -25.53 -15.11
C GLN A 348 -40.51 -25.33 -16.00
N LYS A 349 -40.08 -24.08 -16.22
CA LYS A 349 -38.96 -23.77 -17.11
C LYS A 349 -37.64 -24.04 -16.39
N MET A 350 -36.96 -25.13 -16.73
CA MET A 350 -35.66 -25.44 -16.16
C MET A 350 -34.58 -24.49 -16.73
N VAL A 351 -33.74 -23.96 -15.85
CA VAL A 351 -32.56 -23.18 -16.20
C VAL A 351 -31.32 -23.85 -15.63
N ASP A 352 -30.28 -23.93 -16.46
CA ASP A 352 -28.99 -24.47 -16.05
C ASP A 352 -28.27 -23.50 -15.11
N ALA A 353 -27.77 -24.00 -13.98
CA ALA A 353 -27.14 -23.17 -12.95
C ALA A 353 -25.92 -22.41 -13.47
N LYS A 354 -25.12 -23.02 -14.35
CA LYS A 354 -23.97 -22.36 -14.95
C LYS A 354 -24.38 -21.17 -15.81
N THR A 355 -25.48 -21.28 -16.53
CA THR A 355 -26.06 -20.18 -17.31
C THR A 355 -26.46 -19.00 -16.42
N LEU A 356 -27.10 -19.27 -15.27
CA LEU A 356 -27.44 -18.25 -14.29
C LEU A 356 -26.18 -17.52 -13.76
N TYR A 357 -25.16 -18.27 -13.31
CA TYR A 357 -23.95 -17.63 -12.77
C TYR A 357 -23.18 -16.82 -13.82
N THR A 358 -23.19 -17.23 -15.09
CA THR A 358 -22.68 -16.39 -16.20
C THR A 358 -23.51 -15.12 -16.41
N GLN A 359 -24.83 -15.16 -16.22
CA GLN A 359 -25.68 -13.96 -16.28
C GLN A 359 -25.43 -13.03 -15.09
N LEU A 360 -25.26 -13.58 -13.88
CA LEU A 360 -24.91 -12.83 -12.67
C LEU A 360 -23.57 -12.11 -12.84
N GLU A 361 -22.55 -12.81 -13.34
CA GLU A 361 -21.23 -12.22 -13.61
C GLU A 361 -21.29 -11.06 -14.62
N LYS A 362 -22.08 -11.20 -15.69
CA LYS A 362 -22.33 -10.12 -16.66
C LYS A 362 -23.03 -8.90 -16.07
N ARG A 363 -23.84 -9.09 -15.03
CA ARG A 363 -24.49 -8.02 -14.26
C ARG A 363 -23.58 -7.48 -13.14
N GLY A 364 -22.31 -7.86 -13.09
CA GLY A 364 -21.40 -7.39 -12.05
C GLY A 364 -21.53 -8.10 -10.71
N LEU A 365 -22.17 -9.28 -10.65
CA LEU A 365 -22.25 -10.10 -9.43
C LEU A 365 -21.32 -11.31 -9.59
N GLN A 366 -20.10 -11.21 -9.05
CA GLN A 366 -19.09 -12.26 -9.14
C GLN A 366 -19.06 -13.11 -7.87
N TYR A 367 -19.63 -14.30 -7.97
CA TYR A 367 -19.68 -15.27 -6.88
C TYR A 367 -18.62 -16.36 -7.06
N GLY A 368 -17.89 -16.71 -6.00
CA GLY A 368 -17.01 -17.88 -5.97
C GLY A 368 -17.72 -19.16 -5.47
N PRO A 369 -17.01 -20.30 -5.42
CA PRO A 369 -17.53 -21.60 -5.01
C PRO A 369 -18.43 -21.64 -3.75
N TYR A 370 -18.14 -20.85 -2.71
CA TYR A 370 -18.95 -20.80 -1.48
C TYR A 370 -20.37 -20.25 -1.72
N PHE A 371 -20.53 -19.38 -2.72
CA PHE A 371 -21.80 -18.73 -3.09
C PHE A 371 -22.43 -19.33 -4.36
N GLN A 372 -21.77 -20.30 -5.01
CA GLN A 372 -22.29 -20.99 -6.19
C GLN A 372 -23.09 -22.26 -5.86
N GLY A 373 -24.04 -22.17 -4.93
CA GLY A 373 -24.76 -23.34 -4.42
C GLY A 373 -26.08 -23.71 -5.11
N ILE A 374 -26.50 -23.03 -6.19
CA ILE A 374 -27.70 -23.44 -6.93
C ILE A 374 -27.38 -24.69 -7.76
N HIS A 375 -27.92 -25.84 -7.38
CA HIS A 375 -27.73 -27.10 -8.12
C HIS A 375 -28.70 -27.23 -9.30
N LYS A 376 -29.98 -26.91 -9.08
CA LYS A 376 -31.02 -26.89 -10.13
C LYS A 376 -31.97 -25.73 -9.91
N LEU A 377 -32.46 -25.16 -11.01
CA LEU A 377 -33.34 -24.00 -10.99
C LEU A 377 -34.53 -24.20 -11.95
N TRP A 378 -35.72 -23.86 -11.47
CA TRP A 378 -36.94 -23.84 -12.26
C TRP A 378 -37.66 -22.51 -12.12
N LEU A 379 -38.08 -21.93 -13.23
CA LEU A 379 -38.75 -20.64 -13.31
C LEU A 379 -40.24 -20.82 -13.66
N GLY A 380 -41.08 -20.00 -13.02
CA GLY A 380 -42.45 -19.67 -13.40
C GLY A 380 -42.52 -18.25 -13.96
N THR A 381 -43.68 -17.59 -13.86
CA THR A 381 -43.84 -16.19 -14.30
C THR A 381 -43.11 -15.21 -13.36
N ASP A 382 -43.47 -15.23 -12.08
CA ASP A 382 -42.89 -14.38 -11.03
C ASP A 382 -42.33 -15.24 -9.87
N GLU A 383 -42.11 -16.52 -10.13
CA GLU A 383 -41.81 -17.52 -9.12
C GLU A 383 -40.57 -18.33 -9.52
N VAL A 384 -39.71 -18.62 -8.57
CA VAL A 384 -38.50 -19.43 -8.77
C VAL A 384 -38.47 -20.55 -7.74
N LEU A 385 -38.11 -21.75 -8.18
CA LEU A 385 -37.81 -22.87 -7.31
C LEU A 385 -36.36 -23.28 -7.56
N ALA A 386 -35.54 -23.26 -6.52
CA ALA A 386 -34.14 -23.66 -6.55
C ALA A 386 -33.93 -24.86 -5.63
N GLN A 387 -33.16 -25.83 -6.12
CA GLN A 387 -32.54 -26.84 -5.27
C GLN A 387 -31.14 -26.35 -4.91
N ILE A 388 -30.89 -26.11 -3.62
CA ILE A 388 -29.64 -25.57 -3.12
C ILE A 388 -28.79 -26.68 -2.54
N GLU A 389 -27.51 -26.64 -2.87
CA GLU A 389 -26.46 -27.50 -2.35
C GLU A 389 -25.27 -26.62 -1.94
N GLY A 390 -25.08 -26.43 -0.63
CA GLY A 390 -23.96 -25.65 -0.09
C GLY A 390 -22.59 -26.29 -0.35
N TYR A 391 -21.54 -25.48 -0.29
CA TYR A 391 -20.16 -25.90 -0.49
C TYR A 391 -19.71 -27.02 0.46
N GLU A 392 -18.96 -28.01 -0.03
CA GLU A 392 -18.54 -29.21 0.72
C GLU A 392 -17.65 -28.89 1.92
N GLY A 393 -16.82 -27.84 1.82
CA GLY A 393 -15.96 -27.35 2.89
C GLY A 393 -16.64 -26.38 3.87
N LEU A 394 -17.96 -26.17 3.79
CA LEU A 394 -18.71 -25.56 4.89
C LEU A 394 -18.68 -26.56 6.04
N ALA A 395 -17.75 -26.39 6.97
CA ALA A 395 -17.63 -27.26 8.13
C ALA A 395 -18.99 -27.30 8.86
N THR A 396 -19.71 -28.40 8.69
CA THR A 396 -20.92 -28.75 9.45
C THR A 396 -20.62 -29.04 10.92
N GLU A 397 -19.42 -28.73 11.40
CA GLU A 397 -18.86 -29.13 12.69
C GLU A 397 -18.72 -27.96 13.69
N HIS A 398 -18.94 -26.70 13.26
CA HIS A 398 -19.08 -25.57 14.19
C HIS A 398 -20.57 -25.24 14.37
N GLU A 399 -21.13 -25.58 15.54
CA GLU A 399 -22.52 -25.31 15.97
C GLU A 399 -22.88 -23.81 16.07
N SER A 400 -22.00 -22.91 15.63
CA SER A 400 -22.12 -21.48 15.87
C SER A 400 -23.18 -20.82 14.99
N TYR A 401 -23.25 -21.12 13.68
CA TYR A 401 -24.17 -20.45 12.77
C TYR A 401 -25.61 -20.99 12.86
N ARG A 402 -26.59 -20.09 12.99
CA ARG A 402 -28.02 -20.41 12.88
C ARG A 402 -28.40 -20.69 11.42
N ILE A 403 -27.99 -19.83 10.51
CA ILE A 403 -28.02 -20.02 9.05
C ILE A 403 -26.74 -19.44 8.46
N HIS A 404 -25.94 -20.27 7.79
CA HIS A 404 -24.72 -19.78 7.18
C HIS A 404 -25.04 -18.70 6.13
N PRO A 405 -24.37 -17.52 6.13
CA PRO A 405 -24.71 -16.41 5.25
C PRO A 405 -24.76 -16.79 3.77
N THR A 406 -23.85 -17.67 3.33
CA THR A 406 -23.81 -18.16 1.94
C THR A 406 -25.12 -18.86 1.55
N LEU A 407 -25.71 -19.70 2.41
CA LEU A 407 -26.92 -20.47 2.09
C LEU A 407 -28.14 -19.57 1.91
N LEU A 408 -28.24 -18.53 2.75
CA LEU A 408 -29.32 -17.55 2.64
C LEU A 408 -29.11 -16.65 1.42
N ASP A 409 -27.88 -16.22 1.15
CA ASP A 409 -27.56 -15.38 -0.01
C ASP A 409 -27.82 -16.13 -1.33
N ILE A 410 -27.48 -17.42 -1.42
CA ILE A 410 -27.84 -18.27 -2.57
C ILE A 410 -29.35 -18.25 -2.85
N SER A 411 -30.18 -18.17 -1.80
CA SER A 411 -31.63 -18.02 -1.97
C SER A 411 -32.01 -16.65 -2.53
N PHE A 412 -31.33 -15.57 -2.14
CA PHE A 412 -31.52 -14.23 -2.71
C PHE A 412 -31.13 -14.20 -4.19
N GLN A 413 -29.99 -14.80 -4.54
CA GLN A 413 -29.50 -14.91 -5.92
C GLN A 413 -30.51 -15.57 -6.85
N SER A 414 -31.29 -16.55 -6.36
CA SER A 414 -32.29 -17.25 -7.16
C SER A 414 -33.35 -16.31 -7.76
N LEU A 415 -33.68 -15.20 -7.09
CA LEU A 415 -34.65 -14.21 -7.57
C LEU A 415 -34.17 -13.46 -8.81
N ILE A 416 -32.85 -13.29 -8.96
CA ILE A 416 -32.24 -12.56 -10.08
C ILE A 416 -32.46 -13.30 -11.41
N ALA A 417 -32.73 -14.62 -11.35
CA ALA A 417 -33.09 -15.43 -12.50
C ALA A 417 -34.48 -15.10 -13.09
N LEU A 418 -35.32 -14.36 -12.34
CA LEU A 418 -36.64 -13.90 -12.80
C LEU A 418 -36.58 -12.54 -13.51
N LEU A 419 -35.41 -11.89 -13.54
CA LEU A 419 -35.23 -10.60 -14.22
C LEU A 419 -34.94 -10.80 -15.71
N ASP A 420 -35.47 -9.90 -16.52
CA ASP A 420 -35.28 -9.93 -17.99
C ASP A 420 -33.79 -9.81 -18.35
N ASP A 421 -33.38 -10.48 -19.43
CA ASP A 421 -32.00 -10.45 -19.91
C ASP A 421 -31.51 -9.03 -20.29
N ASP A 422 -32.44 -8.13 -20.64
CA ASP A 422 -32.16 -6.73 -20.98
C ASP A 422 -31.99 -5.81 -19.75
N ASP A 423 -32.33 -6.29 -18.54
CA ASP A 423 -32.11 -5.56 -17.29
C ASP A 423 -30.66 -5.74 -16.82
N ALA A 424 -29.85 -4.71 -17.10
CA ALA A 424 -28.43 -4.67 -16.77
C ALA A 424 -28.15 -4.18 -15.33
N ASN A 425 -29.17 -3.87 -14.53
CA ASN A 425 -28.97 -3.34 -13.19
C ASN A 425 -28.45 -4.42 -12.22
N VAL A 426 -27.60 -3.97 -11.29
CA VAL A 426 -27.11 -4.79 -10.18
C VAL A 426 -28.07 -4.61 -9.02
N TYR A 427 -28.76 -5.66 -8.58
CA TYR A 427 -29.70 -5.57 -7.45
C TYR A 427 -29.07 -6.14 -6.18
N VAL A 428 -29.05 -5.34 -5.12
CA VAL A 428 -28.55 -5.74 -3.80
C VAL A 428 -29.64 -5.65 -2.75
N PRO A 429 -29.70 -6.57 -1.77
CA PRO A 429 -30.63 -6.46 -0.64
C PRO A 429 -30.44 -5.13 0.11
N VAL A 430 -31.54 -4.44 0.44
CA VAL A 430 -31.51 -3.20 1.25
C VAL A 430 -32.44 -3.26 2.47
N SER A 431 -33.44 -4.13 2.46
CA SER A 431 -34.28 -4.35 3.64
C SER A 431 -35.02 -5.68 3.60
N ILE A 432 -35.33 -6.22 4.78
CA ILE A 432 -36.24 -7.36 4.96
C ILE A 432 -37.28 -6.95 5.99
N LEU A 433 -38.55 -6.94 5.59
CA LEU A 433 -39.64 -6.57 6.50
C LEU A 433 -39.73 -7.54 7.69
N LYS A 434 -39.66 -8.85 7.41
CA LYS A 434 -39.79 -9.89 8.41
C LYS A 434 -39.08 -11.17 7.99
N LEU A 435 -38.31 -11.77 8.89
CA LEU A 435 -37.68 -13.06 8.72
C LEU A 435 -38.08 -13.99 9.86
N LYS A 436 -38.68 -15.12 9.53
CA LYS A 436 -39.04 -16.18 10.49
C LYS A 436 -38.04 -17.31 10.38
N PHE A 437 -37.35 -17.60 11.47
CA PHE A 437 -36.47 -18.75 11.59
C PHE A 437 -37.12 -19.83 12.44
N ARG A 438 -37.22 -21.04 11.91
CA ARG A 438 -37.78 -22.21 12.61
C ARG A 438 -36.69 -23.23 12.94
N ALA A 439 -35.83 -23.53 11.98
CA ALA A 439 -34.74 -24.47 12.13
C ALA A 439 -33.60 -24.14 11.17
N SER A 440 -32.38 -24.55 11.54
CA SER A 440 -31.20 -24.41 10.67
C SER A 440 -31.34 -25.30 9.44
N PRO A 441 -31.16 -24.76 8.22
CA PRO A 441 -31.08 -25.58 7.03
C PRO A 441 -29.82 -26.45 7.04
N THR A 442 -29.95 -27.67 6.51
CA THR A 442 -28.77 -28.50 6.22
C THR A 442 -28.05 -27.98 4.97
N ARG A 443 -26.97 -28.67 4.55
CA ARG A 443 -26.27 -28.35 3.29
C ARG A 443 -27.19 -28.43 2.06
N GLN A 444 -28.26 -29.22 2.12
CA GLN A 444 -29.21 -29.40 1.02
C GLN A 444 -30.62 -29.03 1.45
N PHE A 445 -31.27 -28.15 0.68
CA PHE A 445 -32.65 -27.73 0.91
C PHE A 445 -33.26 -27.13 -0.35
N TRP A 446 -34.56 -26.87 -0.31
CA TRP A 446 -35.30 -26.19 -1.38
C TRP A 446 -35.54 -24.73 -1.02
N SER A 447 -35.34 -23.84 -1.99
CA SER A 447 -35.68 -22.44 -1.88
C SER A 447 -36.74 -22.08 -2.91
N TYR A 448 -37.85 -21.52 -2.45
CA TYR A 448 -38.93 -21.03 -3.30
C TYR A 448 -39.04 -19.52 -3.13
N GLY A 449 -38.82 -18.78 -4.22
CA GLY A 449 -38.91 -17.32 -4.26
C GLY A 449 -40.10 -16.85 -5.10
N CYS A 450 -40.69 -15.74 -4.72
CA CYS A 450 -41.81 -15.11 -5.44
C CYS A 450 -41.60 -13.60 -5.47
N LEU A 451 -41.51 -13.01 -6.66
CA LEU A 451 -41.55 -11.56 -6.82
C LEU A 451 -42.97 -11.08 -6.49
N THR A 452 -43.05 -10.09 -5.59
CA THR A 452 -44.31 -9.46 -5.18
C THR A 452 -44.47 -8.08 -5.82
N ASN A 453 -43.37 -7.43 -6.17
CA ASN A 453 -43.35 -6.16 -6.88
C ASN A 453 -42.05 -6.01 -7.70
N ARG A 454 -42.11 -5.27 -8.81
CA ARG A 454 -40.95 -4.97 -9.65
C ARG A 454 -41.07 -3.58 -10.26
N SER A 455 -39.98 -2.84 -10.25
CA SER A 455 -39.82 -1.56 -10.94
C SER A 455 -38.43 -1.48 -11.60
N ALA A 456 -38.14 -0.38 -12.30
CA ALA A 456 -36.83 -0.14 -12.89
C ALA A 456 -35.70 0.09 -11.87
N GLY A 457 -36.02 0.34 -10.58
CA GLY A 457 -35.04 0.65 -9.55
C GLY A 457 -35.04 -0.29 -8.34
N PHE A 458 -36.01 -1.20 -8.24
CA PHE A 458 -36.07 -2.18 -7.13
C PHE A 458 -36.96 -3.38 -7.48
N ILE A 459 -36.75 -4.47 -6.75
CA ILE A 459 -37.62 -5.64 -6.69
C ILE A 459 -37.98 -5.97 -5.25
N ASP A 460 -39.23 -6.39 -5.03
CA ASP A 460 -39.69 -6.91 -3.75
C ASP A 460 -40.05 -8.39 -3.89
N ALA A 461 -39.67 -9.21 -2.92
CA ALA A 461 -39.85 -10.65 -2.97
C ALA A 461 -40.12 -11.29 -1.61
N ASP A 462 -40.76 -12.45 -1.66
CA ASP A 462 -40.87 -13.39 -0.55
C ASP A 462 -40.10 -14.68 -0.88
N ILE A 463 -39.44 -15.27 0.12
CA ILE A 463 -38.67 -16.51 -0.04
C ILE A 463 -39.03 -17.49 1.08
N ILE A 464 -39.19 -18.76 0.74
CA ILE A 464 -39.42 -19.86 1.67
C ILE A 464 -38.32 -20.91 1.46
N LEU A 465 -37.62 -21.26 2.55
CA LEU A 465 -36.65 -22.35 2.60
C LEU A 465 -37.32 -23.55 3.28
N CYS A 466 -37.26 -24.74 2.67
CA CYS A 466 -37.82 -25.96 3.25
C CYS A 466 -36.97 -27.21 2.96
N ASP A 467 -37.10 -28.23 3.80
CA ASP A 467 -36.47 -29.54 3.59
C ASP A 467 -37.17 -30.37 2.49
N ASP A 468 -36.69 -31.59 2.24
CA ASP A 468 -37.24 -32.51 1.24
C ASP A 468 -38.67 -32.98 1.59
N GLU A 469 -39.03 -33.00 2.87
CA GLU A 469 -40.38 -33.26 3.35
C GLU A 469 -41.31 -32.04 3.19
N GLY A 470 -40.78 -30.86 2.91
CA GLY A 470 -41.51 -29.60 2.80
C GLY A 470 -41.77 -28.91 4.13
N ASN A 471 -41.08 -29.27 5.21
CA ASN A 471 -41.13 -28.50 6.46
C ASN A 471 -40.41 -27.18 6.24
N VAL A 472 -41.07 -26.07 6.56
CA VAL A 472 -40.51 -24.74 6.40
C VAL A 472 -39.47 -24.47 7.47
N LEU A 473 -38.26 -24.10 7.05
CA LEU A 473 -37.09 -23.83 7.87
C LEU A 473 -36.92 -22.33 8.12
N VAL A 474 -37.02 -21.54 7.03
CA VAL A 474 -36.92 -20.07 7.07
C VAL A 474 -37.95 -19.45 6.12
N GLU A 475 -38.62 -18.39 6.55
CA GLU A 475 -39.48 -17.55 5.71
C GLU A 475 -38.90 -16.13 5.70
N VAL A 476 -38.62 -15.59 4.51
CA VAL A 476 -38.22 -14.20 4.29
C VAL A 476 -39.39 -13.49 3.64
N ASN A 477 -39.96 -12.49 4.31
CA ASN A 477 -41.09 -11.73 3.82
C ASN A 477 -40.71 -10.27 3.59
N GLY A 478 -41.09 -9.72 2.44
CA GLY A 478 -40.80 -8.35 2.06
C GLY A 478 -39.30 -8.07 1.98
N LEU A 479 -38.54 -8.97 1.34
CA LEU A 479 -37.17 -8.69 0.91
C LEU A 479 -37.23 -7.65 -0.20
N ARG A 480 -36.57 -6.50 -0.01
CA ARG A 480 -36.37 -5.51 -1.05
C ARG A 480 -34.92 -5.55 -1.51
N CYS A 481 -34.73 -5.68 -2.81
CA CYS A 481 -33.44 -5.46 -3.45
C CYS A 481 -33.52 -4.20 -4.31
N GLN A 482 -32.52 -3.33 -4.20
CA GLN A 482 -32.46 -2.05 -4.92
C GLN A 482 -31.38 -2.11 -5.98
N ALA A 483 -31.64 -1.51 -7.15
CA ALA A 483 -30.66 -1.34 -8.20
C ALA A 483 -29.55 -0.37 -7.73
N LEU A 484 -28.29 -0.80 -7.80
CA LEU A 484 -27.15 0.08 -7.70
C LEU A 484 -27.13 0.94 -8.98
N THR A 485 -27.37 2.24 -8.83
CA THR A 485 -27.08 3.20 -9.89
C THR A 485 -25.57 3.23 -10.08
N ALA A 486 -25.09 2.56 -11.13
CA ALA A 486 -23.69 2.54 -11.51
C ALA A 486 -23.12 3.98 -11.55
N ALA A 487 -21.95 4.15 -10.91
CA ALA A 487 -20.98 5.22 -11.16
C ALA A 487 -21.10 6.60 -10.47
N LYS A 488 -21.59 6.74 -9.23
CA LYS A 488 -21.38 8.03 -8.48
C LYS A 488 -20.81 7.93 -7.07
N VAL A 489 -21.06 6.87 -6.32
CA VAL A 489 -20.55 6.76 -4.93
C VAL A 489 -19.14 6.16 -4.92
N GLU A 490 -18.87 5.17 -5.77
CA GLU A 490 -17.58 4.45 -5.81
C GLU A 490 -16.40 5.31 -6.27
N GLU A 491 -16.59 6.22 -7.23
CA GLU A 491 -15.54 7.15 -7.62
C GLU A 491 -15.22 8.11 -6.46
N LEU A 492 -16.22 8.62 -5.75
CA LEU A 492 -16.02 9.63 -4.71
C LEU A 492 -15.35 9.04 -3.46
N GLU A 493 -15.75 7.85 -3.00
CA GLU A 493 -15.11 7.16 -1.87
C GLU A 493 -13.68 6.69 -2.20
N TYR A 494 -13.44 6.21 -3.43
CA TYR A 494 -12.09 5.86 -3.90
C TYR A 494 -11.17 7.09 -3.98
N LEU A 495 -11.74 8.22 -4.42
CA LEU A 495 -11.04 9.49 -4.58
C LEU A 495 -10.79 10.19 -3.24
N GLU A 496 -11.65 10.02 -2.24
CA GLU A 496 -11.57 10.71 -0.95
C GLU A 496 -10.21 10.63 -0.22
N PRO A 497 -9.45 9.52 -0.25
CA PRO A 497 -8.10 9.50 0.32
C PRO A 497 -7.04 10.29 -0.47
N TRP A 498 -7.37 10.79 -1.66
CA TRP A 498 -6.41 11.37 -2.60
C TRP A 498 -6.42 12.90 -2.58
N PHE A 499 -7.42 13.51 -1.92
CA PHE A 499 -7.57 14.97 -1.85
C PHE A 499 -6.96 15.53 -0.58
N TYR A 500 -6.08 16.51 -0.78
CA TYR A 500 -5.46 17.27 0.29
C TYR A 500 -5.55 18.75 -0.05
N LYS A 501 -5.74 19.57 0.98
CA LYS A 501 -5.58 21.01 0.88
C LYS A 501 -4.47 21.50 1.78
N VAL A 502 -3.88 22.62 1.36
CA VAL A 502 -2.94 23.36 2.20
C VAL A 502 -3.76 24.19 3.19
N LEU A 503 -3.41 24.08 4.46
CA LEU A 503 -3.93 24.91 5.53
C LEU A 503 -2.78 25.69 6.16
N TRP A 504 -2.96 27.00 6.28
CA TRP A 504 -2.08 27.87 7.05
C TRP A 504 -2.61 28.03 8.46
N GLU A 505 -2.00 27.30 9.40
CA GLU A 505 -2.41 27.31 10.80
C GLU A 505 -1.74 28.48 11.53
N GLN A 506 -2.55 29.38 12.11
CA GLN A 506 -2.03 30.46 12.95
C GLN A 506 -1.49 29.88 14.27
N THR A 507 -0.24 30.21 14.59
CA THR A 507 0.45 29.72 15.79
C THR A 507 1.05 30.87 16.58
N GLN A 508 1.39 30.61 17.85
CA GLN A 508 2.10 31.58 18.67
C GLN A 508 3.57 31.72 18.20
N PRO A 509 4.18 32.91 18.36
CA PRO A 509 5.61 33.11 18.10
C PRO A 509 6.49 32.12 18.88
N VAL A 510 7.46 31.50 18.22
CA VAL A 510 8.38 30.51 18.82
C VAL A 510 9.31 31.12 19.85
N ASP A 511 9.67 30.39 20.90
CA ASP A 511 10.67 30.86 21.85
C ASP A 511 12.08 30.88 21.25
N MET A 512 12.83 31.94 21.55
CA MET A 512 14.22 32.07 21.12
C MET A 512 15.07 31.00 21.81
N ALA A 513 15.92 30.31 21.05
CA ALA A 513 16.89 29.40 21.64
C ALA A 513 17.97 30.21 22.40
N LYS A 514 18.56 29.62 23.45
CA LYS A 514 19.78 30.18 24.07
C LYS A 514 20.90 30.11 23.03
N THR A 515 21.39 31.26 22.58
CA THR A 515 22.45 31.37 21.57
C THR A 515 23.76 30.72 22.05
N GLU A 516 24.26 29.74 21.32
CA GLU A 516 25.64 29.27 21.47
C GLU A 516 26.57 30.28 20.78
N LYS A 517 27.44 30.91 21.58
CA LYS A 517 28.19 32.15 21.27
C LYS A 517 29.25 32.08 20.15
N THR A 518 29.30 31.04 19.32
CA THR A 518 30.55 30.72 18.59
C THR A 518 30.43 30.38 17.10
N GLY A 519 29.47 30.93 16.35
CA GLY A 519 29.40 30.68 14.90
C GLY A 519 29.03 31.90 14.05
N SER A 520 29.34 31.83 12.76
CA SER A 520 29.06 32.88 11.78
C SER A 520 27.69 32.69 11.13
N TRP A 521 27.09 33.78 10.66
CA TRP A 521 25.86 33.78 9.87
C TRP A 521 26.15 34.29 8.47
N LEU A 522 25.60 33.66 7.43
CA LEU A 522 25.78 34.08 6.05
C LEU A 522 24.46 34.58 5.47
N LEU A 523 24.38 35.86 5.10
CA LEU A 523 23.18 36.52 4.57
C LEU A 523 23.43 36.97 3.12
N PHE A 524 22.58 36.50 2.21
CA PHE A 524 22.49 37.01 0.84
C PHE A 524 21.50 38.17 0.83
N MET A 525 22.00 39.39 0.72
CA MET A 525 21.25 40.64 0.97
C MET A 525 20.37 41.04 -0.22
N ASP A 526 19.11 41.36 0.02
CA ASP A 526 18.21 41.96 -0.97
C ASP A 526 18.54 43.43 -1.25
N GLN A 527 17.94 44.01 -2.30
CA GLN A 527 18.06 45.43 -2.64
C GLN A 527 17.04 46.31 -1.92
N GLY A 528 16.01 45.70 -1.32
CA GLY A 528 14.88 46.37 -0.64
C GLY A 528 15.16 46.84 0.79
N GLY A 529 16.32 46.51 1.37
CA GLY A 529 16.70 46.94 2.72
C GLY A 529 16.25 46.00 3.85
N ILE A 530 15.68 44.83 3.52
CA ILE A 530 15.19 43.87 4.51
C ILE A 530 16.37 43.18 5.20
N GLY A 531 17.37 42.79 4.43
CA GLY A 531 18.59 42.17 4.91
C GLY A 531 19.38 43.05 5.86
N GLU A 532 19.47 44.36 5.60
CA GLU A 532 20.14 45.32 6.49
C GLU A 532 19.47 45.35 7.86
N LYS A 533 18.14 45.49 7.90
CA LYS A 533 17.37 45.49 9.15
C LYS A 533 17.46 44.14 9.87
N LEU A 534 17.44 43.04 9.13
CA LEU A 534 17.61 41.71 9.69
C LEU A 534 18.99 41.53 10.32
N ALA A 535 20.05 41.97 9.65
CA ALA A 535 21.41 41.93 10.17
C ALA A 535 21.57 42.76 11.45
N GLU A 536 20.96 43.95 11.52
CA GLU A 536 20.91 44.78 12.73
C GLU A 536 20.22 44.05 13.90
N GLN A 537 19.07 43.42 13.65
CA GLN A 537 18.35 42.64 14.67
C GLN A 537 19.17 41.43 15.15
N LEU A 538 19.76 40.67 14.23
CA LEU A 538 20.59 39.52 14.58
C LEU A 538 21.80 39.93 15.43
N LEU A 539 22.50 41.02 15.07
CA LEU A 539 23.62 41.55 15.85
C LEU A 539 23.20 42.03 17.25
N ALA A 540 22.00 42.61 17.39
CA ALA A 540 21.43 42.98 18.69
C ALA A 540 21.19 41.77 19.62
N HIS A 541 21.09 40.56 19.06
CA HIS A 541 20.92 39.30 19.77
C HIS A 541 22.23 38.52 20.02
N ASP A 542 23.40 39.16 19.88
CA ASP A 542 24.73 38.61 20.21
C ASP A 542 25.09 37.34 19.42
N VAL A 543 24.69 37.25 18.14
CA VAL A 543 24.97 36.09 17.26
C VAL A 543 26.43 35.98 16.79
N GLY A 544 27.31 36.89 17.22
CA GLY A 544 28.72 36.91 16.80
C GLY A 544 28.93 37.65 15.47
N THR A 545 29.18 36.92 14.38
CA THR A 545 29.58 37.50 13.09
C THR A 545 28.50 37.29 12.02
N VAL A 546 28.14 38.36 11.31
CA VAL A 546 27.22 38.33 10.17
C VAL A 546 27.98 38.69 8.89
N ILE A 547 28.10 37.72 7.98
CA ILE A 547 28.70 37.84 6.66
C ILE A 547 27.59 38.20 5.66
N GLN A 548 27.78 39.28 4.91
CA GLN A 548 26.83 39.86 3.96
C GLN A 548 27.34 39.69 2.53
N VAL A 549 26.47 39.18 1.66
CA VAL A 549 26.76 38.93 0.25
C VAL A 549 25.80 39.75 -0.60
N ARG A 550 26.32 40.63 -1.45
CA ARG A 550 25.53 41.46 -2.37
C ARG A 550 25.83 41.10 -3.83
N PRO A 551 24.86 41.28 -4.75
CA PRO A 551 25.13 41.14 -6.18
C PRO A 551 26.17 42.16 -6.67
N GLY A 552 27.12 41.70 -7.49
CA GLY A 552 28.16 42.53 -8.12
C GLY A 552 28.50 42.06 -9.54
N SER A 553 29.45 42.73 -10.19
CA SER A 553 29.87 42.40 -11.56
C SER A 553 30.96 41.33 -11.64
N GLN A 554 31.62 41.02 -10.53
CA GLN A 554 32.69 40.03 -10.38
C GLN A 554 32.81 39.59 -8.92
N PHE A 555 33.53 38.51 -8.64
CA PHE A 555 33.89 38.13 -7.28
C PHE A 555 34.86 39.16 -6.67
N GLN A 556 34.44 39.78 -5.58
CA GLN A 556 35.23 40.74 -4.82
C GLN A 556 34.94 40.61 -3.33
N GLN A 557 35.96 40.25 -2.57
CA GLN A 557 35.94 40.35 -1.11
C GLN A 557 36.32 41.79 -0.71
N GLN A 558 35.37 42.54 -0.13
CA GLN A 558 35.62 43.91 0.32
C GLN A 558 36.31 43.92 1.69
N ASP A 559 35.85 43.08 2.61
CA ASP A 559 36.46 42.81 3.91
C ASP A 559 36.14 41.37 4.38
N LYS A 560 36.30 41.06 5.67
CA LYS A 560 36.04 39.72 6.21
C LYS A 560 34.54 39.35 6.24
N THR A 561 33.66 40.33 6.20
CA THR A 561 32.21 40.19 6.35
C THR A 561 31.42 40.68 5.14
N HIS A 562 32.03 41.34 4.16
CA HIS A 562 31.34 41.89 2.98
C HIS A 562 31.90 41.35 1.67
N PHE A 563 31.02 40.75 0.87
CA PHE A 563 31.34 40.14 -0.42
C PHE A 563 30.41 40.66 -1.52
N LEU A 564 30.99 40.88 -2.70
CA LEU A 564 30.27 41.13 -3.96
C LEU A 564 30.55 39.96 -4.91
N ILE A 565 29.50 39.35 -5.47
CA ILE A 565 29.66 38.24 -6.43
C ILE A 565 28.65 38.35 -7.56
N ARG A 566 28.94 37.74 -8.72
CA ARG A 566 27.95 37.67 -9.80
C ARG A 566 26.83 36.72 -9.40
N ARG A 567 25.60 37.25 -9.43
CA ARG A 567 24.40 36.56 -8.95
C ARG A 567 24.18 35.20 -9.60
N ASP A 568 24.28 35.12 -10.93
CA ASP A 568 24.06 33.89 -11.71
C ASP A 568 25.35 33.12 -12.02
N SER A 569 26.39 33.26 -11.18
CA SER A 569 27.67 32.58 -11.39
C SER A 569 27.87 31.44 -10.41
N LYS A 570 27.63 30.21 -10.87
CA LYS A 570 27.93 28.99 -10.11
C LYS A 570 29.38 28.93 -9.60
N PRO A 571 30.41 29.30 -10.40
CA PRO A 571 31.79 29.36 -9.89
C PRO A 571 32.01 30.38 -8.78
N ASP A 572 31.45 31.59 -8.89
CA ASP A 572 31.59 32.60 -7.83
C ASP A 572 30.90 32.14 -6.54
N MET A 573 29.78 31.43 -6.67
CA MET A 573 29.04 30.89 -5.52
C MET A 573 29.81 29.78 -4.81
N ALA A 574 30.44 28.86 -5.54
CA ALA A 574 31.31 27.83 -4.96
C ALA A 574 32.54 28.45 -4.27
N LEU A 575 33.19 29.43 -4.92
CA LEU A 575 34.33 30.15 -4.35
C LEU A 575 33.95 30.91 -3.07
N LEU A 576 32.75 31.50 -3.04
CA LEU A 576 32.23 32.15 -1.83
C LEU A 576 32.12 31.15 -0.68
N MET A 577 31.45 30.01 -0.89
CA MET A 577 31.23 29.00 0.16
C MET A 577 32.55 28.46 0.74
N GLU A 578 33.58 28.31 -0.10
CA GLU A 578 34.94 27.95 0.31
C GLU A 578 35.60 29.08 1.11
N THR A 579 35.54 30.32 0.60
CA THR A 579 36.19 31.49 1.22
C THR A 579 35.61 31.83 2.58
N VAL A 580 34.31 31.64 2.78
CA VAL A 580 33.64 31.88 4.07
C VAL A 580 33.66 30.67 5.00
N GLU A 581 34.25 29.54 4.56
CA GLU A 581 34.23 28.26 5.27
C GLU A 581 32.82 27.90 5.75
N VAL A 582 31.85 27.81 4.83
CA VAL A 582 30.40 27.79 5.17
C VAL A 582 30.00 26.68 6.16
N GLY A 583 30.78 25.59 6.29
CA GLY A 583 30.58 24.56 7.32
C GLY A 583 30.80 25.05 8.78
N THR A 584 31.39 26.23 8.96
CA THR A 584 31.52 26.91 10.26
C THR A 584 30.35 27.86 10.55
N CYS A 585 29.47 28.10 9.56
CA CYS A 585 28.30 28.93 9.74
C CYS A 585 27.24 28.16 10.53
N GLN A 586 26.54 28.84 11.44
CA GLN A 586 25.39 28.26 12.14
C GLN A 586 24.16 28.27 11.23
N ARG A 587 23.92 29.42 10.58
CA ARG A 587 22.77 29.67 9.73
C ARG A 587 23.19 30.35 8.43
N VAL A 588 22.48 30.02 7.35
CA VAL A 588 22.58 30.69 6.05
C VAL A 588 21.20 31.21 5.67
N VAL A 589 21.08 32.47 5.25
CA VAL A 589 19.81 33.11 4.93
C VAL A 589 19.86 33.69 3.52
N TYR A 590 18.98 33.22 2.65
CA TYR A 590 18.90 33.63 1.26
C TYR A 590 17.77 34.65 1.07
N LEU A 591 18.11 35.93 0.92
CA LEU A 591 17.14 37.03 0.70
C LEU A 591 17.14 37.54 -0.75
N TRP A 592 18.06 37.10 -1.61
CA TRP A 592 18.09 37.50 -3.03
C TRP A 592 16.80 37.18 -3.79
N GLY A 593 15.99 36.22 -3.28
CA GLY A 593 14.68 35.92 -3.82
C GLY A 593 13.68 37.08 -3.69
N LEU A 594 13.86 37.98 -2.72
CA LEU A 594 12.96 39.12 -2.47
C LEU A 594 12.99 40.14 -3.62
N ASP A 595 14.08 40.18 -4.37
CA ASP A 595 14.28 41.07 -5.52
C ASP A 595 13.72 40.51 -6.83
N ALA A 596 13.17 39.29 -6.81
CA ALA A 596 12.56 38.69 -7.99
C ALA A 596 11.35 39.50 -8.47
N VAL A 597 11.36 39.85 -9.74
CA VAL A 597 10.29 40.58 -10.44
C VAL A 597 9.89 39.82 -11.69
N THR A 598 8.60 39.86 -12.03
CA THR A 598 8.14 39.34 -13.32
C THR A 598 8.57 40.28 -14.44
N CYS A 599 8.95 39.73 -15.57
CA CYS A 599 9.22 40.49 -16.80
C CYS A 599 8.60 39.77 -18.00
N ASP A 600 8.46 40.47 -19.13
CA ASP A 600 7.77 39.94 -20.32
C ASP A 600 8.39 38.62 -20.83
N ASP A 601 9.71 38.48 -20.72
CA ASP A 601 10.48 37.31 -21.17
C ASP A 601 10.55 36.19 -20.11
N ASP A 602 10.17 36.47 -18.86
CA ASP A 602 10.09 35.49 -17.76
C ASP A 602 8.90 35.81 -16.83
N PRO A 603 7.67 35.53 -17.29
CA PRO A 603 6.47 35.88 -16.54
C PRO A 603 6.31 35.06 -15.25
N THR A 604 7.08 33.99 -15.08
CA THR A 604 7.00 33.05 -13.94
C THR A 604 8.19 33.11 -12.99
N GLY A 605 9.23 33.89 -13.29
CA GLY A 605 10.45 33.98 -12.46
C GLY A 605 11.34 32.74 -12.51
N LEU A 606 11.39 32.02 -13.64
CA LEU A 606 12.24 30.85 -13.81
C LEU A 606 13.74 31.17 -13.66
N ALA A 607 14.20 32.36 -14.07
CA ALA A 607 15.59 32.78 -13.92
C ALA A 607 16.05 32.74 -12.45
N GLU A 608 15.17 33.11 -11.54
CA GLU A 608 15.41 33.12 -10.09
C GLU A 608 15.61 31.71 -9.53
N SER A 609 14.93 30.74 -10.13
CA SER A 609 15.07 29.33 -9.77
C SER A 609 16.49 28.81 -10.05
N PHE A 610 17.13 29.24 -11.15
CA PHE A 610 18.50 28.87 -11.48
C PHE A 610 19.52 29.49 -10.51
N VAL A 611 19.34 30.76 -10.15
CA VAL A 611 20.19 31.44 -9.16
C VAL A 611 20.09 30.74 -7.80
N CYS A 612 18.86 30.43 -7.34
CA CYS A 612 18.62 29.70 -6.10
C CYS A 612 19.22 28.28 -6.15
N LEU A 613 19.11 27.58 -7.28
CA LEU A 613 19.70 26.27 -7.49
C LEU A 613 21.23 26.32 -7.41
N HIS A 614 21.88 27.33 -8.02
CA HIS A 614 23.32 27.52 -7.92
C HIS A 614 23.77 27.74 -6.48
N PHE A 615 23.02 28.52 -5.70
CA PHE A 615 23.23 28.69 -4.26
C PHE A 615 23.14 27.36 -3.50
N ILE A 616 22.05 26.61 -3.67
CA ILE A 616 21.83 25.32 -2.98
C ILE A 616 22.93 24.32 -3.35
N GLN A 617 23.25 24.18 -4.63
CA GLN A 617 24.31 23.27 -5.08
C GLN A 617 25.67 23.61 -4.49
N ALA A 618 26.00 24.89 -4.36
CA ALA A 618 27.25 25.32 -3.73
C ALA A 618 27.26 25.03 -2.23
N LEU A 619 26.14 25.27 -1.54
CA LEU A 619 25.99 24.99 -0.10
C LEU A 619 26.15 23.49 0.22
N LEU A 620 25.58 22.62 -0.62
CA LEU A 620 25.63 21.17 -0.45
C LEU A 620 27.00 20.53 -0.74
N GLN A 621 27.94 21.28 -1.34
CA GLN A 621 29.33 20.84 -1.55
C GLN A 621 30.23 21.09 -0.34
N ALA A 622 29.75 21.81 0.68
CA ALA A 622 30.50 22.08 1.90
C ALA A 622 30.68 20.84 2.79
N ASP A 623 31.58 20.92 3.77
CA ASP A 623 31.82 19.84 4.74
C ASP A 623 30.52 19.41 5.44
N LYS A 624 30.13 18.15 5.22
CA LYS A 624 28.90 17.54 5.73
C LYS A 624 28.98 17.16 7.21
N SER A 625 30.10 17.39 7.89
CA SER A 625 30.27 17.04 9.31
C SER A 625 29.36 17.86 10.23
N HIS A 626 29.10 19.13 9.88
CA HIS A 626 28.22 20.04 10.61
C HIS A 626 27.44 20.93 9.61
N PRO A 627 26.41 20.40 8.95
CA PRO A 627 25.69 21.15 7.92
C PRO A 627 24.95 22.36 8.54
N PRO A 628 25.14 23.58 8.01
CA PRO A 628 24.40 24.74 8.48
C PRO A 628 22.91 24.61 8.14
N ARG A 629 22.04 25.10 9.03
CA ARG A 629 20.63 25.27 8.69
C ARG A 629 20.51 26.45 7.73
N PHE A 630 19.79 26.30 6.63
CA PHE A 630 19.55 27.42 5.73
C PHE A 630 18.07 27.78 5.56
N PHE A 631 17.83 29.05 5.26
CA PHE A 631 16.51 29.64 5.11
C PHE A 631 16.39 30.29 3.74
N LEU A 632 15.29 30.02 3.04
CA LEU A 632 14.90 30.74 1.83
C LEU A 632 13.76 31.67 2.20
N VAL A 633 13.97 32.97 2.01
CA VAL A 633 12.96 33.97 2.34
C VAL A 633 12.33 34.48 1.06
N THR A 634 10.99 34.38 1.00
CA THR A 634 10.15 34.92 -0.07
C THR A 634 9.18 35.94 0.51
N ARG A 635 8.49 36.68 -0.35
CA ARG A 635 7.54 37.72 0.03
C ARG A 635 6.26 37.55 -0.78
N GLY A 636 5.14 37.26 -0.13
CA GLY A 636 3.84 37.08 -0.79
C GLY A 636 3.85 35.99 -1.87
N ALA A 637 4.78 35.03 -1.79
CA ALA A 637 4.86 33.93 -2.75
C ALA A 637 3.83 32.84 -2.47
N GLN A 638 3.24 32.84 -1.27
CA GLN A 638 2.25 31.86 -0.85
C GLN A 638 0.95 32.56 -0.44
N PRO A 639 -0.22 32.06 -0.88
CA PRO A 639 -1.50 32.65 -0.50
C PRO A 639 -1.87 32.16 0.90
N VAL A 640 -1.67 33.01 1.91
CA VAL A 640 -1.89 32.68 3.33
C VAL A 640 -3.26 33.16 3.79
N LEU A 641 -3.58 34.42 3.47
CA LEU A 641 -4.87 35.04 3.76
C LEU A 641 -5.64 35.30 2.45
N ASP A 642 -6.96 35.36 2.56
CA ASP A 642 -7.82 35.67 1.43
C ASP A 642 -7.53 37.07 0.87
N SER A 643 -7.38 37.17 -0.46
CA SER A 643 -7.17 38.43 -1.18
C SER A 643 -5.84 39.16 -0.97
N GLU A 644 -4.74 38.42 -0.71
CA GLU A 644 -3.38 38.99 -0.67
C GLU A 644 -2.76 39.19 -2.08
N PRO A 645 -1.89 40.21 -2.27
CA PRO A 645 -1.07 40.32 -3.47
C PRO A 645 -0.15 39.11 -3.64
N PHE A 646 -0.11 38.53 -4.84
CA PHE A 646 0.64 37.31 -5.13
C PHE A 646 1.92 37.61 -5.92
N ALA A 647 3.08 37.35 -5.33
CA ALA A 647 4.39 37.58 -5.95
C ALA A 647 4.84 36.39 -6.80
N LEU A 648 4.27 36.28 -8.00
CA LEU A 648 4.47 35.12 -8.90
C LEU A 648 5.95 34.81 -9.19
N ALA A 649 6.81 35.82 -9.33
CA ALA A 649 8.23 35.64 -9.62
C ALA A 649 9.03 34.90 -8.54
N GLN A 650 8.50 34.82 -7.31
CA GLN A 650 9.16 34.17 -6.17
C GLN A 650 8.71 32.73 -5.95
N VAL A 651 7.60 32.32 -6.57
CA VAL A 651 7.00 30.97 -6.41
C VAL A 651 7.98 29.84 -6.76
N PRO A 652 8.83 29.93 -7.82
CA PRO A 652 9.79 28.87 -8.12
C PRO A 652 10.79 28.59 -6.99
N ILE A 653 11.11 29.58 -6.16
CA ILE A 653 12.01 29.44 -5.01
C ILE A 653 11.38 28.53 -3.94
N VAL A 654 10.08 28.65 -3.72
CA VAL A 654 9.30 27.77 -2.83
C VAL A 654 9.40 26.32 -3.32
N GLY A 655 9.19 26.09 -4.62
CA GLY A 655 9.27 24.77 -5.23
C GLY A 655 10.66 24.12 -5.07
N ILE A 656 11.72 24.85 -5.42
CA ILE A 656 13.10 24.36 -5.25
C ILE A 656 13.45 24.13 -3.78
N GLY A 657 12.97 24.99 -2.86
CA GLY A 657 13.20 24.80 -1.43
C GLY A 657 12.55 23.53 -0.88
N ARG A 658 11.35 23.17 -1.34
CA ARG A 658 10.70 21.89 -0.98
C ARG A 658 11.50 20.69 -1.49
N VAL A 659 12.06 20.77 -2.70
CA VAL A 659 12.98 19.74 -3.24
C VAL A 659 14.23 19.62 -2.38
N ALA A 660 14.88 20.73 -2.05
CA ALA A 660 16.09 20.73 -1.23
C ALA A 660 15.86 20.18 0.18
N ALA A 661 14.72 20.52 0.81
CA ALA A 661 14.33 19.98 2.11
C ALA A 661 14.12 18.45 2.09
N THR A 662 13.69 17.91 0.95
CA THR A 662 13.44 16.48 0.75
C THR A 662 14.72 15.71 0.40
N GLU A 663 15.56 16.24 -0.50
CA GLU A 663 16.78 15.56 -0.94
C GLU A 663 17.89 15.56 0.12
N GLU A 664 18.06 16.66 0.87
CA GLU A 664 19.14 16.82 1.85
C GLU A 664 18.59 17.33 3.20
N PRO A 665 17.83 16.49 3.94
CA PRO A 665 17.15 16.88 5.19
C PRO A 665 18.12 17.29 6.32
N SER A 666 19.38 16.89 6.23
CA SER A 666 20.45 17.22 7.19
C SER A 666 20.71 18.74 7.30
N TYR A 667 20.46 19.50 6.23
CA TYR A 667 20.61 20.96 6.18
C TYR A 667 19.36 21.72 6.67
N ARG A 668 18.28 21.01 7.04
CA ARG A 668 17.04 21.59 7.61
C ARG A 668 16.55 22.85 6.88
N CYS A 669 16.51 22.81 5.54
CA CYS A 669 15.97 23.89 4.71
C CYS A 669 14.62 24.38 5.26
N THR A 670 14.48 25.69 5.45
CA THR A 670 13.26 26.30 5.96
C THR A 670 12.81 27.42 5.05
N LEU A 671 11.58 27.33 4.55
CA LEU A 671 10.92 28.33 3.73
C LEU A 671 10.20 29.34 4.64
N VAL A 672 10.44 30.64 4.43
CA VAL A 672 9.79 31.71 5.18
C VAL A 672 9.20 32.73 4.22
N ASP A 673 7.87 32.84 4.17
CA ASP A 673 7.19 33.84 3.34
C ASP A 673 6.76 35.06 4.17
N ILE A 674 7.28 36.25 3.87
CA ILE A 674 7.01 37.50 4.61
C ILE A 674 5.95 38.37 3.93
N ASP A 675 5.63 39.51 4.55
CA ASP A 675 4.56 40.44 4.18
C ASP A 675 4.55 40.83 2.69
N PRO A 676 3.45 40.60 1.94
CA PRO A 676 3.39 40.80 0.49
C PRO A 676 3.62 42.26 0.05
N ASP A 677 3.34 43.23 0.92
CA ASP A 677 3.43 44.67 0.63
C ASP A 677 4.85 45.24 0.81
N GLY A 678 5.81 44.42 1.22
CA GLY A 678 7.18 44.87 1.51
C GLY A 678 7.30 45.66 2.82
N SER A 679 6.30 45.56 3.70
CA SER A 679 6.41 46.06 5.06
C SER A 679 7.58 45.40 5.81
N VAL A 680 8.06 46.11 6.82
CA VAL A 680 9.12 45.64 7.72
C VAL A 680 8.59 45.10 9.04
N ASP A 681 7.26 45.00 9.16
CA ASP A 681 6.57 44.61 10.38
C ASP A 681 6.87 43.16 10.79
N SER A 682 7.04 42.25 9.82
CA SER A 682 7.44 40.85 10.08
C SER A 682 8.93 40.66 10.40
N ILE A 683 9.81 41.66 10.23
CA ILE A 683 11.26 41.49 10.42
C ILE A 683 11.64 41.05 11.86
N PRO A 684 11.06 41.63 12.94
CA PRO A 684 11.31 41.14 14.30
C PRO A 684 10.91 39.68 14.49
N LEU A 685 9.81 39.24 13.86
CA LEU A 685 9.33 37.87 13.92
C LEU A 685 10.20 36.92 13.08
N LEU A 686 10.68 37.39 11.93
CA LEU A 686 11.67 36.69 11.10
C LEU A 686 12.96 36.46 11.89
N ALA A 687 13.53 37.51 12.49
CA ALA A 687 14.73 37.38 13.33
C ALA A 687 14.53 36.36 14.46
N ARG A 688 13.37 36.40 15.12
CA ARG A 688 12.99 35.45 16.18
C ARG A 688 12.91 34.01 15.66
N GLU A 689 12.32 33.77 14.49
CA GLU A 689 12.24 32.44 13.88
C GLU A 689 13.63 31.89 13.52
N LEU A 690 14.50 32.72 12.93
CA LEU A 690 15.85 32.32 12.53
C LEU A 690 16.72 31.93 13.74
N LEU A 691 16.55 32.65 14.86
CA LEU A 691 17.21 32.38 16.15
C LEU A 691 16.62 31.17 16.87
N ALA A 692 15.37 30.80 16.58
CA ALA A 692 14.73 29.64 17.19
C ALA A 692 15.25 28.32 16.62
N ASN A 693 15.04 27.24 17.37
CA ASN A 693 15.25 25.87 16.91
C ASN A 693 13.93 25.22 16.48
N SER A 694 13.07 25.99 15.80
CA SER A 694 11.76 25.55 15.31
C SER A 694 11.89 24.30 14.42
N PRO A 695 11.05 23.27 14.61
CA PRO A 695 11.03 22.09 13.75
C PRO A 695 10.33 22.33 12.41
N GLU A 696 9.62 23.45 12.28
CA GLU A 696 8.85 23.79 11.08
C GLU A 696 9.77 24.06 9.89
N GLN A 697 9.36 23.54 8.72
CA GLN A 697 10.10 23.66 7.46
C GLN A 697 9.49 24.70 6.51
N GLU A 698 8.23 25.09 6.72
CA GLU A 698 7.54 26.04 5.86
C GLU A 698 6.58 26.89 6.69
N LEU A 699 6.81 28.20 6.67
CA LEU A 699 6.10 29.18 7.48
C LEU A 699 5.87 30.48 6.72
N ALA A 700 4.86 31.22 7.15
CA ALA A 700 4.58 32.54 6.66
C ALA A 700 4.37 33.53 7.81
N LEU A 701 4.85 34.74 7.63
CA LEU A 701 4.79 35.83 8.60
C LEU A 701 3.94 36.95 7.99
N ARG A 702 2.91 37.38 8.72
CA ARG A 702 2.02 38.50 8.33
C ARG A 702 1.92 39.47 9.50
N GLY A 703 2.61 40.60 9.41
CA GLY A 703 2.83 41.54 10.51
C GLY A 703 3.42 40.83 11.73
N ASN A 704 2.64 40.72 12.80
CA ASN A 704 3.03 40.05 14.04
C ASN A 704 2.50 38.62 14.18
N GLU A 705 1.87 38.08 13.15
CA GLU A 705 1.25 36.75 13.15
C GLU A 705 2.12 35.73 12.43
N ARG A 706 2.19 34.52 13.01
CA ARG A 706 2.98 33.40 12.53
C ARG A 706 2.05 32.30 12.04
N TYR A 707 2.17 31.94 10.77
CA TYR A 707 1.43 30.85 10.14
C TYR A 707 2.36 29.71 9.78
N VAL A 708 1.87 28.49 9.94
CA VAL A 708 2.62 27.28 9.61
C VAL A 708 1.88 26.47 8.57
N TYR A 709 2.64 25.96 7.61
CA TYR A 709 2.13 25.10 6.56
C TYR A 709 1.72 23.73 7.10
N ARG A 710 0.49 23.32 6.78
CA ARG A 710 -0.05 21.98 7.02
C ARG A 710 -0.67 21.45 5.75
N LEU A 711 -0.44 20.18 5.46
CA LEU A 711 -1.19 19.45 4.45
C LEU A 711 -2.25 18.63 5.17
N VAL A 712 -3.52 18.98 4.97
CA VAL A 712 -4.65 18.30 5.62
C VAL A 712 -5.49 17.59 4.57
N ARG A 713 -6.06 16.45 4.94
CA ARG A 713 -6.98 15.71 4.05
C ARG A 713 -8.28 16.49 3.91
N GLU A 714 -8.80 16.54 2.69
CA GLU A 714 -10.04 17.25 2.36
C GLU A 714 -11.10 16.27 1.85
N SER A 715 -12.35 16.43 2.27
CA SER A 715 -13.43 15.58 1.74
C SER A 715 -13.91 16.10 0.37
N VAL A 716 -14.20 15.18 -0.54
CA VAL A 716 -14.71 15.52 -1.87
C VAL A 716 -16.06 16.24 -1.79
N GLU A 717 -16.85 15.93 -0.76
CA GLU A 717 -18.13 16.58 -0.46
C GLU A 717 -17.94 18.05 -0.11
N THR A 718 -16.93 18.39 0.70
CA THR A 718 -16.62 19.78 1.07
C THR A 718 -16.16 20.56 -0.17
N LEU A 719 -15.28 19.97 -0.99
CA LEU A 719 -14.85 20.56 -2.26
C LEU A 719 -16.03 20.76 -3.23
N ALA A 720 -16.95 19.80 -3.30
CA ALA A 720 -18.15 19.91 -4.12
C ALA A 720 -19.12 20.98 -3.58
N LEU A 721 -19.26 21.11 -2.26
CA LEU A 721 -20.05 22.15 -1.61
C LEU A 721 -19.47 23.55 -1.88
N GLU A 722 -18.16 23.73 -1.73
CA GLU A 722 -17.45 24.99 -2.02
C GLU A 722 -17.52 25.36 -3.51
N ALA A 723 -17.31 24.39 -4.41
CA ALA A 723 -17.48 24.58 -5.84
C ALA A 723 -18.93 24.94 -6.21
N ASN A 724 -19.91 24.29 -5.58
CA ASN A 724 -21.33 24.58 -5.79
C ASN A 724 -21.74 25.96 -5.26
N GLN A 725 -21.16 26.42 -4.14
CA GLN A 725 -21.34 27.77 -3.63
C GLN A 725 -20.79 28.83 -4.59
N GLN A 726 -19.69 28.55 -5.29
CA GLN A 726 -19.15 29.44 -6.33
C GLN A 726 -19.98 29.48 -7.62
N THR A 727 -20.83 28.47 -7.88
CA THR A 727 -21.76 28.43 -9.03
C THR A 727 -23.18 28.94 -8.74
N GLN A 728 -23.40 29.72 -7.66
CA GLN A 728 -24.69 30.40 -7.48
C GLN A 728 -24.92 31.45 -8.58
N LEU A 729 -25.59 31.03 -9.66
CA LEU A 729 -26.14 31.93 -10.68
C LEU A 729 -27.32 32.68 -10.06
N SER A 730 -27.37 34.00 -10.22
CA SER A 730 -28.54 34.77 -9.78
C SER A 730 -29.76 34.34 -10.59
N VAL A 731 -30.78 33.78 -9.94
CA VAL A 731 -32.04 33.39 -10.57
C VAL A 731 -32.70 34.65 -11.16
N SER A 732 -32.81 34.72 -12.49
CA SER A 732 -33.64 35.73 -13.16
C SER A 732 -35.01 35.12 -13.48
N THR A 733 -36.07 35.94 -13.51
CA THR A 733 -37.46 35.51 -13.79
C THR A 733 -37.70 35.04 -15.24
N GLU A 734 -36.65 35.05 -16.06
CA GLU A 734 -36.65 34.61 -17.46
C GLU A 734 -36.10 33.18 -17.63
N HIS A 735 -35.25 32.71 -16.70
CA HIS A 735 -34.62 31.39 -16.81
C HIS A 735 -35.57 30.26 -16.37
N PRO A 736 -35.71 29.18 -17.17
CA PRO A 736 -36.51 28.01 -16.82
C PRO A 736 -35.82 27.11 -15.79
N PHE A 737 -36.45 26.90 -14.64
CA PHE A 737 -35.99 26.02 -13.57
C PHE A 737 -37.15 25.22 -12.98
N GLU A 738 -36.84 24.07 -12.38
CA GLU A 738 -37.77 23.28 -11.58
C GLU A 738 -37.16 22.94 -10.21
N LEU A 739 -38.01 22.74 -9.21
CA LEU A 739 -37.58 22.23 -7.91
C LEU A 739 -37.45 20.72 -8.01
N GLU A 740 -36.25 20.19 -7.77
CA GLU A 740 -36.00 18.75 -7.72
C GLU A 740 -35.72 18.28 -6.30
N ILE A 741 -36.10 17.02 -6.04
CA ILE A 741 -35.70 16.29 -4.85
C ILE A 741 -34.32 15.72 -5.15
N GLY A 742 -33.30 16.08 -4.35
CA GLY A 742 -32.01 15.41 -4.33
C GLY A 742 -32.14 13.99 -3.79
N THR A 743 -31.52 13.67 -2.66
CA THR A 743 -31.70 12.39 -1.96
C THR A 743 -33.06 12.38 -1.27
N PRO A 744 -33.99 11.49 -1.67
CA PRO A 744 -35.32 11.49 -1.08
C PRO A 744 -35.29 11.11 0.41
N GLY A 745 -35.95 11.90 1.26
CA GLY A 745 -35.94 11.74 2.73
C GLY A 745 -35.15 12.81 3.49
N ILE A 746 -34.38 13.65 2.78
CA ILE A 746 -33.59 14.75 3.35
C ILE A 746 -34.10 16.07 2.76
N LEU A 747 -34.70 16.93 3.59
CA LEU A 747 -35.29 18.21 3.15
C LEU A 747 -34.25 19.21 2.65
N ASP A 748 -33.05 19.19 3.21
CA ASP A 748 -31.97 20.13 2.89
C ASP A 748 -31.35 19.90 1.50
N GLU A 749 -31.69 18.79 0.85
CA GLU A 749 -31.26 18.47 -0.52
C GLU A 749 -32.25 18.91 -1.60
N LEU A 750 -33.30 19.66 -1.25
CA LEU A 750 -34.14 20.34 -2.24
C LEU A 750 -33.32 21.41 -2.96
N ARG A 751 -33.26 21.33 -4.29
CA ARG A 751 -32.52 22.29 -5.11
C ARG A 751 -33.24 22.63 -6.40
N PHE A 752 -32.93 23.80 -6.94
CA PHE A 752 -33.42 24.19 -8.25
C PHE A 752 -32.51 23.61 -9.34
N ARG A 753 -33.11 22.94 -10.32
CA ARG A 753 -32.45 22.48 -11.53
C ARG A 753 -32.89 23.31 -12.73
N GLU A 754 -31.93 23.78 -13.53
CA GLU A 754 -32.23 24.42 -14.82
C GLU A 754 -32.89 23.41 -15.77
N THR A 755 -33.93 23.86 -16.49
CA THR A 755 -34.67 23.03 -17.45
C THR A 755 -34.65 23.67 -18.82
N GLN A 756 -34.81 22.89 -19.90
CA GLN A 756 -34.94 23.47 -21.23
C GLN A 756 -36.42 23.68 -21.57
N ARG A 757 -36.73 24.87 -22.09
CA ARG A 757 -38.06 25.13 -22.67
C ARG A 757 -38.18 24.41 -24.00
N ARG A 758 -39.35 23.81 -24.23
CA ARG A 758 -39.70 23.19 -25.51
C ARG A 758 -40.89 23.90 -26.14
N GLU A 759 -41.01 23.83 -27.45
CA GLU A 759 -42.23 24.28 -28.13
C GLU A 759 -43.40 23.31 -27.84
N PRO A 760 -44.61 23.81 -27.57
CA PRO A 760 -45.79 22.96 -27.44
C PRO A 760 -46.10 22.20 -28.74
N GLY A 761 -46.33 20.89 -28.63
CA GLY A 761 -46.82 20.07 -29.74
C GLY A 761 -48.32 20.31 -30.03
N PRO A 762 -48.90 19.60 -31.00
CA PRO A 762 -50.34 19.68 -31.26
C PRO A 762 -51.14 19.37 -30.00
N ARG A 763 -52.17 20.19 -29.71
CA ARG A 763 -53.00 20.12 -28.50
C ARG A 763 -52.26 20.29 -27.17
N GLU A 764 -51.11 20.96 -27.14
CA GLU A 764 -50.42 21.34 -25.89
C GLU A 764 -50.42 22.85 -25.66
N VAL A 765 -50.23 23.27 -24.41
CA VAL A 765 -49.97 24.66 -24.02
C VAL A 765 -48.74 24.74 -23.13
N GLU A 766 -48.00 25.85 -23.23
CA GLU A 766 -46.95 26.21 -22.26
C GLU A 766 -47.47 27.31 -21.33
N ILE A 767 -47.32 27.08 -20.03
CA ILE A 767 -47.76 27.98 -18.97
C ILE A 767 -46.51 28.49 -18.25
N LYS A 768 -46.38 29.83 -18.12
CA LYS A 768 -45.44 30.45 -17.19
C LYS A 768 -46.09 30.49 -15.82
N ILE A 769 -45.50 29.80 -14.86
CA ILE A 769 -45.99 29.72 -13.49
C ILE A 769 -45.53 30.97 -12.75
N HIS A 770 -46.47 31.64 -12.09
CA HIS A 770 -46.20 32.81 -11.25
C HIS A 770 -46.26 32.45 -9.77
N ALA A 771 -47.19 31.57 -9.39
CA ALA A 771 -47.29 31.02 -8.05
C ALA A 771 -47.69 29.55 -8.13
N SER A 772 -47.19 28.74 -7.20
CA SER A 772 -47.57 27.34 -7.00
C SER A 772 -47.74 27.10 -5.51
N ALA A 773 -48.73 26.33 -5.12
CA ALA A 773 -48.90 25.97 -3.72
C ALA A 773 -48.00 24.79 -3.34
N ILE A 774 -47.72 24.67 -2.05
CA ILE A 774 -47.10 23.48 -1.44
C ILE A 774 -48.17 22.83 -0.58
N SER A 775 -48.49 21.59 -0.90
CA SER A 775 -49.49 20.79 -0.21
C SER A 775 -48.85 19.82 0.80
N THR A 776 -49.67 19.24 1.68
CA THR A 776 -49.22 18.13 2.56
C THR A 776 -48.69 16.95 1.76
N GLN A 777 -49.22 16.71 0.55
CA GLN A 777 -48.75 15.65 -0.32
C GLN A 777 -47.30 15.90 -0.74
N ASP A 778 -46.93 17.12 -1.12
CA ASP A 778 -45.56 17.48 -1.50
C ASP A 778 -44.57 17.19 -0.37
N VAL A 779 -44.92 17.55 0.88
CA VAL A 779 -44.10 17.29 2.06
C VAL A 779 -43.93 15.79 2.31
N LEU A 780 -44.99 14.99 2.12
CA LEU A 780 -44.93 13.55 2.31
C LEU A 780 -44.19 12.84 1.15
N THR A 781 -44.25 13.37 -0.07
CA THR A 781 -43.47 12.91 -1.23
C THR A 781 -41.98 13.12 -0.96
N VAL A 782 -41.57 14.31 -0.53
CA VAL A 782 -40.16 14.62 -0.19
C VAL A 782 -39.64 13.71 0.92
N ASN A 783 -40.47 13.41 1.93
CA ASN A 783 -40.10 12.56 3.07
C ASN A 783 -40.33 11.05 2.86
N LYS A 784 -40.72 10.60 1.65
CA LYS A 784 -41.04 9.20 1.35
C LYS A 784 -42.06 8.55 2.30
N ARG A 785 -43.02 9.34 2.80
CA ARG A 785 -44.09 8.86 3.70
C ARG A 785 -45.39 8.51 2.98
N LEU A 786 -45.46 8.71 1.66
CA LEU A 786 -46.60 8.27 0.84
C LEU A 786 -46.43 6.82 0.38
N PRO A 787 -47.42 5.94 0.62
CA PRO A 787 -47.42 4.59 0.06
C PRO A 787 -47.48 4.63 -1.47
N ASN A 788 -46.75 3.75 -2.16
CA ASN A 788 -46.72 3.67 -3.64
C ASN A 788 -48.12 3.55 -4.28
N LYS A 789 -49.04 2.84 -3.62
CA LYS A 789 -50.44 2.71 -4.08
C LYS A 789 -51.15 4.07 -4.19
N VAL A 790 -50.80 5.05 -3.35
CA VAL A 790 -51.34 6.41 -3.40
C VAL A 790 -50.70 7.21 -4.54
N LEU A 791 -49.39 7.04 -4.76
CA LEU A 791 -48.66 7.69 -5.85
C LEU A 791 -49.17 7.23 -7.22
N GLU A 792 -49.40 5.93 -7.40
CA GLU A 792 -49.94 5.34 -8.64
C GLU A 792 -51.38 5.74 -8.96
N THR A 793 -52.21 5.98 -7.93
CA THR A 793 -53.64 6.30 -8.11
C THR A 793 -53.95 7.79 -8.13
N SER A 794 -53.02 8.65 -7.69
CA SER A 794 -53.26 10.09 -7.54
C SER A 794 -53.27 10.88 -8.86
N GLY A 795 -52.78 10.35 -9.98
CA GLY A 795 -52.63 11.08 -11.25
C GLY A 795 -51.45 12.08 -11.28
N TYR A 796 -50.92 12.47 -10.12
CA TYR A 796 -49.80 13.39 -9.95
C TYR A 796 -48.45 12.68 -9.74
N GLY A 797 -48.47 11.42 -9.26
CA GLY A 797 -47.26 10.61 -9.05
C GLY A 797 -46.27 11.24 -8.08
N ASP A 798 -44.98 11.13 -8.39
CA ASP A 798 -43.87 11.64 -7.57
C ASP A 798 -43.50 13.10 -7.87
N SER A 799 -44.30 13.80 -8.70
CA SER A 799 -44.01 15.17 -9.10
C SER A 799 -44.40 16.16 -7.99
N LEU A 800 -43.53 17.15 -7.74
CA LEU A 800 -43.81 18.21 -6.78
C LEU A 800 -44.67 19.33 -7.39
N GLY A 801 -45.68 19.75 -6.64
CA GLY A 801 -46.64 20.76 -7.03
C GLY A 801 -47.79 20.20 -7.85
N MET A 802 -49.00 20.49 -7.39
CA MET A 802 -50.27 20.01 -7.97
C MET A 802 -51.18 21.14 -8.46
N GLU A 803 -50.86 22.38 -8.10
CA GLU A 803 -51.67 23.55 -8.41
C GLU A 803 -50.80 24.79 -8.63
N ALA A 804 -51.20 25.61 -9.60
CA ALA A 804 -50.51 26.84 -9.90
C ALA A 804 -51.43 27.92 -10.49
N ALA A 805 -51.04 29.17 -10.23
CA ALA A 805 -51.54 30.33 -10.94
C ALA A 805 -50.46 30.81 -11.92
N GLY A 806 -50.85 31.03 -13.17
CA GLY A 806 -49.90 31.30 -14.23
C GLY A 806 -50.52 31.98 -15.44
N ARG A 807 -49.71 32.12 -16.49
CA ARG A 807 -50.11 32.70 -17.77
C ARG A 807 -49.76 31.77 -18.91
N ILE A 808 -50.69 31.57 -19.84
CA ILE A 808 -50.40 30.89 -21.10
C ILE A 808 -49.39 31.73 -21.89
N VAL A 809 -48.22 31.17 -22.19
CA VAL A 809 -47.16 31.86 -22.94
C VAL A 809 -47.00 31.32 -24.36
N ARG A 810 -47.37 30.05 -24.60
CA ARG A 810 -47.40 29.44 -25.93
C ARG A 810 -48.55 28.46 -26.05
N VAL A 811 -49.05 28.29 -27.28
CA VAL A 811 -50.19 27.44 -27.61
C VAL A 811 -49.82 26.64 -28.86
N GLY A 812 -49.93 25.32 -28.78
CA GLY A 812 -49.66 24.41 -29.89
C GLY A 812 -50.81 24.32 -30.89
N GLU A 813 -50.54 23.66 -32.02
CA GLU A 813 -51.51 23.52 -33.11
C GLU A 813 -52.81 22.83 -32.65
N GLY A 814 -53.97 23.35 -33.06
CA GLY A 814 -55.27 22.74 -32.80
C GLY A 814 -55.89 23.05 -31.42
N VAL A 815 -55.24 23.86 -30.58
CA VAL A 815 -55.83 24.38 -29.34
C VAL A 815 -56.70 25.61 -29.65
N LYS A 816 -57.96 25.59 -29.21
CA LYS A 816 -58.91 26.71 -29.43
C LYS A 816 -59.40 27.37 -28.16
N ASP A 817 -59.27 26.67 -27.03
CA ASP A 817 -59.87 27.06 -25.75
C ASP A 817 -58.97 28.02 -24.94
N TYR A 818 -57.71 28.18 -25.35
CA TYR A 818 -56.71 29.01 -24.67
C TYR A 818 -55.97 29.91 -25.67
N ARG A 819 -55.61 31.12 -25.24
CA ARG A 819 -54.82 32.09 -26.00
C ARG A 819 -53.58 32.49 -25.22
N VAL A 820 -52.51 32.81 -25.95
CA VAL A 820 -51.32 33.42 -25.35
C VAL A 820 -51.71 34.71 -24.63
N GLY A 821 -51.33 34.83 -23.37
CA GLY A 821 -51.69 35.94 -22.49
C GLY A 821 -52.76 35.62 -21.46
N ASP A 822 -53.51 34.52 -21.62
CA ASP A 822 -54.57 34.14 -20.69
C ASP A 822 -54.01 33.88 -19.29
N ALA A 823 -54.53 34.58 -18.28
CA ALA A 823 -54.22 34.33 -16.87
C ALA A 823 -55.13 33.24 -16.32
N ILE A 824 -54.54 32.18 -15.79
CA ILE A 824 -55.26 30.98 -15.36
C ILE A 824 -54.84 30.56 -13.95
N VAL A 825 -55.76 29.86 -13.29
CA VAL A 825 -55.50 29.03 -12.11
C VAL A 825 -55.78 27.60 -12.51
N ALA A 826 -54.83 26.71 -12.28
CA ALA A 826 -54.86 25.36 -12.82
C ALA A 826 -54.41 24.31 -11.81
N LEU A 827 -55.09 23.17 -11.83
CA LEU A 827 -54.58 21.92 -11.28
C LEU A 827 -53.78 21.23 -12.39
N LEU A 828 -52.50 21.01 -12.13
CA LEU A 828 -51.55 20.45 -13.10
C LEU A 828 -50.43 19.71 -12.39
N ARG A 829 -49.86 18.72 -13.06
CA ARG A 829 -48.74 17.93 -12.53
C ARG A 829 -47.43 18.69 -12.64
N GLY A 830 -46.69 18.78 -11.53
CA GLY A 830 -45.34 19.31 -11.52
C GLY A 830 -45.30 20.84 -11.51
N SER A 831 -46.13 21.51 -10.72
CA SER A 831 -46.25 22.97 -10.76
C SER A 831 -45.11 23.75 -10.10
N LEU A 832 -44.23 23.10 -9.31
CA LEU A 832 -43.05 23.75 -8.71
C LEU A 832 -41.91 23.93 -9.75
N ARG A 833 -42.18 24.71 -10.79
CA ARG A 833 -41.26 25.08 -11.89
C ARG A 833 -41.65 26.41 -12.50
N THR A 834 -40.78 27.05 -13.30
CA THR A 834 -41.07 28.34 -13.94
C THR A 834 -41.95 28.21 -15.19
N TYR A 835 -41.75 27.15 -15.99
CA TYR A 835 -42.53 26.88 -17.20
C TYR A 835 -42.96 25.41 -17.23
N VAL A 836 -44.23 25.15 -17.58
CA VAL A 836 -44.74 23.79 -17.77
C VAL A 836 -45.41 23.67 -19.14
N THR A 837 -45.06 22.63 -19.89
CA THR A 837 -45.72 22.31 -21.17
C THR A 837 -46.47 20.99 -21.04
N LEU A 838 -47.78 21.02 -21.26
CA LEU A 838 -48.63 19.84 -21.10
C LEU A 838 -49.78 19.80 -22.13
N PRO A 839 -50.34 18.61 -22.41
CA PRO A 839 -51.56 18.46 -23.20
C PRO A 839 -52.75 19.19 -22.56
N ILE A 840 -53.61 19.80 -23.37
CA ILE A 840 -54.82 20.49 -22.88
C ILE A 840 -55.77 19.54 -22.14
N ASP A 841 -55.76 18.25 -22.50
CA ASP A 841 -56.60 17.22 -21.87
C ASP A 841 -56.12 16.88 -20.44
N ALA A 842 -54.89 17.28 -20.08
CA ALA A 842 -54.33 17.16 -18.74
C ALA A 842 -54.36 18.47 -17.95
N LEU A 843 -54.92 19.55 -18.53
CA LEU A 843 -55.00 20.88 -17.92
C LEU A 843 -56.41 21.15 -17.39
N PHE A 844 -56.56 21.09 -16.07
CA PHE A 844 -57.81 21.48 -15.40
C PHE A 844 -57.68 22.91 -14.91
N SER A 845 -58.19 23.88 -15.67
CA SER A 845 -58.00 25.30 -15.36
C SER A 845 -59.27 26.15 -15.43
N VAL A 846 -59.23 27.28 -14.74
CA VAL A 846 -60.20 28.38 -14.82
C VAL A 846 -59.48 29.69 -15.07
N GLN A 847 -60.16 30.68 -15.67
CA GLN A 847 -59.57 32.01 -15.77
C GLN A 847 -59.39 32.64 -14.39
N LYS A 848 -58.20 33.20 -14.17
CA LYS A 848 -57.88 33.92 -12.94
C LYS A 848 -58.75 35.18 -12.86
N TRP A 849 -59.46 35.36 -11.75
CA TRP A 849 -60.24 36.57 -11.55
C TRP A 849 -59.34 37.82 -11.52
N ALA A 850 -59.81 38.91 -12.14
CA ALA A 850 -59.02 40.11 -12.36
C ALA A 850 -58.58 40.83 -11.07
N HIS A 851 -59.30 40.63 -9.96
CA HIS A 851 -59.09 41.33 -8.69
C HIS A 851 -58.21 40.58 -7.68
N ILE A 852 -57.73 39.38 -8.01
CA ILE A 852 -56.81 38.60 -7.18
C ILE A 852 -55.44 38.60 -7.86
N ASN A 853 -54.35 38.63 -7.11
CA ASN A 853 -52.98 38.43 -7.62
C ASN A 853 -52.74 36.94 -8.00
N TYR A 854 -51.50 36.58 -8.31
CA TYR A 854 -51.17 35.19 -8.65
C TYR A 854 -50.96 34.35 -7.39
N GLU A 855 -50.44 34.95 -6.32
CA GLU A 855 -50.42 34.40 -4.95
C GLU A 855 -51.80 34.46 -4.31
#